data_AF-A0A960EP41-F1
#
_entry.id   AF-A0A960EP41-F1
#
_cell.length_a   1.000
_cell.length_b   1.000
_cell.length_c   1.000
_cell.angle_alpha   90.00
_cell.angle_beta   90.00
_cell.angle_gamma   90.00
#
_symmetry.space_group_name_H-M   'P 1'
#
loop_
_entity.id
_entity.type
_entity.pdbx_description
1 polymer ?
#
loop_
_entity_poly.entity_id
_entity_poly.type
_entity_poly.pdbx_seq_one_letter_code
_entity_poly.pdbx_strand_id
1 'polypeptide(L)'
;MQWCPAPLDCIKDPELRTGALEMFNTAAEDLRNGNLDVIVLTSRRLGCIYQMLVNCDADPFEGDRRVVLDRIVQVYPASFWADKRVRVLDDSVVLGTTIHGLHADLTKLGATVSTRSCVVDVDQVAGYLLEGCDFSAEQERRTTEVEAFSAQLVAGMYRAGVPFFSDFPSIRPAVLTSSQWVNMLASPRWCAADVTPAIFDETRSQSFSLLPRKRTFDEVLARLPSAAADLVSLFKVRTFLPRVGDELCVVDGQDVADKLEVVVVPLVLLAPARVSELQAALESLTANRPQSLGVRLQDHPFEPPALQRLVQMLLTSAVVTEVWPDLTGSAFDPSRLERRQFELHFGSLTEPVLDAYVGVGAAFAEAPINLDYQRPVRLTRTPSSPLLQRSNTNDVLWNARELIATCDLPEEPSEGVAAKIGLIFSQAIVSFFGDLNFAEIEDRQRIRALADIDAYQENDCFERRLLRQHVSFLDLENALLPDSLGSFWRHCLLSLGLDIGNDMGVIVPETRFDPVTGIVYRCYRLGEGASLADSPLSLAVHTGRYDASTRAALKHGPLRSRNIDPASKDEKSVPVEEPHDAAELARMVTKVVPGTLLRRYDATITEVDDDVALARLETSEGAVYYREVSLDVLSPRDRQRAQVGARFSYSTYSGDPQEGNSTVTIKIRFRPTQFPDTEAVERRAAALAKLFE
;
A
#
# COMPACT_ATOMS: atom_id res chain seq x y z
N MET A 1 -12.68 -23.69 20.06
CA MET A 1 -12.55 -22.36 20.67
C MET A 1 -13.35 -21.42 19.77
N GLN A 2 -14.55 -21.00 20.18
CA GLN A 2 -15.42 -20.12 19.38
C GLN A 2 -15.04 -18.68 19.71
N TRP A 3 -14.16 -18.09 18.90
CA TRP A 3 -13.59 -16.78 19.18
C TRP A 3 -13.73 -15.86 17.99
N CYS A 4 -14.96 -15.69 17.54
CA CYS A 4 -15.27 -14.63 16.61
C CYS A 4 -16.72 -14.19 16.90
N PRO A 5 -16.98 -12.90 17.25
CA PRO A 5 -18.31 -12.35 16.94
C PRO A 5 -18.57 -12.67 15.48
N ALA A 6 -19.82 -13.00 15.09
CA ALA A 6 -20.06 -13.53 13.75
C ALA A 6 -19.33 -12.61 12.74
N PRO A 7 -18.48 -13.14 11.84
CA PRO A 7 -17.39 -12.39 11.17
C PRO A 7 -17.83 -11.10 10.48
N LEU A 8 -19.13 -10.98 10.18
CA LEU A 8 -19.77 -9.85 9.53
C LEU A 8 -20.64 -8.98 10.44
N ASP A 9 -20.59 -9.15 11.77
CA ASP A 9 -21.27 -8.30 12.76
C ASP A 9 -20.71 -6.87 12.81
N CYS A 10 -19.57 -6.63 12.18
CA CYS A 10 -19.09 -5.28 11.89
C CYS A 10 -20.05 -4.50 10.98
N ILE A 11 -20.83 -5.19 10.14
CA ILE A 11 -21.86 -4.61 9.28
C ILE A 11 -23.12 -4.37 10.09
N LYS A 12 -23.45 -3.08 10.30
CA LYS A 12 -24.59 -2.64 11.11
C LYS A 12 -25.92 -2.85 10.42
N ASP A 13 -25.95 -2.74 9.09
CA ASP A 13 -27.15 -3.00 8.29
C ASP A 13 -27.38 -4.53 8.21
N PRO A 14 -28.47 -5.07 8.80
CA PRO A 14 -28.72 -6.50 8.79
C PRO A 14 -28.97 -7.06 7.38
N GLU A 15 -29.53 -6.29 6.45
CA GLU A 15 -29.78 -6.74 5.08
C GLU A 15 -28.48 -6.86 4.29
N LEU A 16 -27.57 -5.90 4.43
CA LEU A 16 -26.24 -5.98 3.79
C LEU A 16 -25.39 -7.12 4.38
N ARG A 17 -25.48 -7.34 5.69
CA ARG A 17 -24.83 -8.48 6.34
C ARG A 17 -25.37 -9.81 5.80
N THR A 18 -26.69 -9.95 5.69
CA THR A 18 -27.33 -11.15 5.14
C THR A 18 -26.99 -11.33 3.66
N GLY A 19 -27.06 -10.27 2.85
CA GLY A 19 -26.68 -10.31 1.43
C GLY A 19 -25.24 -10.77 1.22
N ALA A 20 -24.29 -10.27 2.02
CA ALA A 20 -22.91 -10.71 1.93
C ALA A 20 -22.76 -12.23 2.15
N LEU A 21 -23.49 -12.81 3.12
CA LEU A 21 -23.50 -14.25 3.37
C LEU A 21 -24.23 -15.03 2.27
N GLU A 22 -25.39 -14.54 1.81
CA GLU A 22 -26.19 -15.17 0.76
C GLU A 22 -25.44 -15.27 -0.57
N MET A 23 -24.65 -14.24 -0.92
CA MET A 23 -23.79 -14.25 -2.10
C MET A 23 -22.79 -15.41 -2.06
N PHE A 24 -22.07 -15.57 -0.94
CA PHE A 24 -21.12 -16.68 -0.77
C PHE A 24 -21.83 -18.04 -0.74
N ASN A 25 -22.93 -18.16 0.02
CA ASN A 25 -23.67 -19.41 0.19
C ASN A 25 -24.26 -19.92 -1.13
N THR A 26 -24.83 -19.02 -1.94
CA THR A 26 -25.40 -19.40 -3.24
C THR A 26 -24.30 -19.86 -4.19
N ALA A 27 -23.17 -19.15 -4.24
CA ALA A 27 -22.04 -19.56 -5.07
C ALA A 27 -21.46 -20.92 -4.63
N ALA A 28 -21.42 -21.17 -3.31
CA ALA A 28 -20.96 -22.44 -2.76
C ALA A 28 -21.90 -23.60 -3.11
N GLU A 29 -23.21 -23.38 -3.06
CA GLU A 29 -24.22 -24.35 -3.48
C GLU A 29 -24.10 -24.68 -4.98
N ASP A 30 -23.97 -23.65 -5.83
CA ASP A 30 -23.75 -23.82 -7.26
C ASP A 30 -22.47 -24.63 -7.55
N LEU A 31 -21.39 -24.38 -6.82
CA LEU A 31 -20.13 -25.10 -6.95
C LEU A 31 -20.24 -26.57 -6.52
N ARG A 32 -20.95 -26.85 -5.42
CA ARG A 32 -21.21 -28.22 -4.92
C ARG A 32 -22.13 -29.01 -5.86
N ASN A 33 -23.14 -28.36 -6.42
CA ASN A 33 -24.07 -28.96 -7.38
C ASN A 33 -23.44 -29.16 -8.77
N GLY A 34 -22.19 -28.72 -8.97
CA GLY A 34 -21.51 -28.82 -10.24
C GLY A 34 -22.08 -27.90 -11.31
N ASN A 35 -22.72 -26.79 -10.92
CA ASN A 35 -23.16 -25.72 -11.83
C ASN A 35 -22.01 -24.77 -12.20
N LEU A 36 -20.96 -24.73 -11.36
CA LEU A 36 -19.77 -23.92 -11.54
C LEU A 36 -18.50 -24.78 -11.52
N ASP A 37 -17.49 -24.33 -12.25
CA ASP A 37 -16.17 -24.95 -12.26
C ASP A 37 -15.15 -24.12 -11.47
N VAL A 38 -15.31 -22.79 -11.42
CA VAL A 38 -14.42 -21.84 -10.73
C VAL A 38 -15.23 -20.67 -10.16
N ILE A 39 -14.86 -20.22 -8.95
CA ILE A 39 -15.33 -18.96 -8.37
C ILE A 39 -14.17 -17.98 -8.34
N VAL A 40 -14.38 -16.80 -8.90
CA VAL A 40 -13.40 -15.71 -8.93
C VAL A 40 -13.87 -14.59 -8.00
N LEU A 41 -13.12 -14.33 -6.94
CA LEU A 41 -13.36 -13.20 -6.05
C LEU A 41 -12.73 -11.95 -6.65
N THR A 42 -13.56 -10.96 -6.94
CA THR A 42 -13.17 -9.65 -7.48
C THR A 42 -12.63 -8.79 -6.36
N SER A 43 -11.59 -8.03 -6.66
CA SER A 43 -10.92 -7.15 -5.72
C SER A 43 -10.19 -7.86 -4.58
N ARG A 44 -9.19 -7.16 -4.04
CA ARG A 44 -8.47 -7.62 -2.85
C ARG A 44 -9.39 -7.70 -1.62
N ARG A 45 -10.35 -6.78 -1.52
CA ARG A 45 -11.22 -6.63 -0.36
C ARG A 45 -12.07 -7.88 -0.17
N LEU A 46 -12.70 -8.40 -1.22
CA LEU A 46 -13.51 -9.61 -1.12
C LEU A 46 -12.67 -10.84 -0.74
N GLY A 47 -11.44 -10.94 -1.26
CA GLY A 47 -10.48 -11.95 -0.83
C GLY A 47 -10.19 -11.91 0.68
N CYS A 48 -9.99 -10.71 1.22
CA CYS A 48 -9.80 -10.49 2.65
C CYS A 48 -11.07 -10.79 3.46
N ILE A 49 -12.26 -10.45 2.96
CA ILE A 49 -13.55 -10.82 3.60
C ILE A 49 -13.67 -12.34 3.67
N TYR A 50 -13.38 -13.04 2.58
CA TYR A 50 -13.40 -14.50 2.56
C TYR A 50 -12.39 -15.09 3.55
N GLN A 51 -11.16 -14.57 3.62
CA GLN A 51 -10.17 -15.00 4.61
C GLN A 51 -10.66 -14.76 6.05
N MET A 52 -11.34 -13.64 6.31
CA MET A 52 -11.95 -13.36 7.61
C MET A 52 -13.04 -14.37 7.96
N LEU A 53 -13.89 -14.77 7.00
CA LEU A 53 -14.87 -15.85 7.20
C LEU A 53 -14.18 -17.17 7.56
N VAL A 54 -13.13 -17.54 6.81
CA VAL A 54 -12.33 -18.76 7.06
C VAL A 54 -11.72 -18.74 8.46
N ASN A 55 -11.11 -17.62 8.87
CA ASN A 55 -10.48 -17.48 10.19
C ASN A 55 -11.48 -17.56 11.34
N CYS A 56 -12.76 -17.31 11.08
CA CYS A 56 -13.85 -17.38 12.05
C CYS A 56 -14.65 -18.69 11.96
N ASP A 57 -14.06 -19.76 11.41
CA ASP A 57 -14.67 -21.07 11.22
C ASP A 57 -16.01 -21.03 10.44
N ALA A 58 -16.16 -20.03 9.57
CA ALA A 58 -17.35 -19.79 8.75
C ALA A 58 -17.03 -19.91 7.26
N ASP A 59 -16.13 -20.82 6.87
CA ASP A 59 -15.72 -21.03 5.47
C ASP A 59 -16.90 -21.53 4.61
N PRO A 60 -17.50 -20.69 3.73
CA PRO A 60 -18.63 -21.11 2.89
C PRO A 60 -18.27 -22.22 1.88
N PHE A 61 -16.98 -22.40 1.57
CA PHE A 61 -16.51 -23.31 0.53
C PHE A 61 -15.76 -24.53 1.07
N GLU A 62 -15.69 -24.71 2.40
CA GLU A 62 -15.15 -25.90 3.08
C GLU A 62 -13.79 -26.43 2.56
N GLY A 63 -12.86 -25.56 2.16
CA GLY A 63 -11.59 -26.06 1.59
C GLY A 63 -11.42 -25.94 0.08
N ASP A 64 -12.46 -25.62 -0.68
CA ASP A 64 -12.43 -25.81 -2.14
C ASP A 64 -11.37 -24.96 -2.88
N ARG A 65 -10.49 -25.63 -3.62
CA ARG A 65 -9.38 -25.00 -4.38
C ARG A 65 -9.84 -24.32 -5.68
N ARG A 66 -11.13 -24.37 -5.99
CA ARG A 66 -11.76 -23.71 -7.14
C ARG A 66 -12.14 -22.25 -6.84
N VAL A 67 -11.88 -21.76 -5.62
CA VAL A 67 -12.08 -20.37 -5.23
C VAL A 67 -10.75 -19.63 -5.32
N VAL A 68 -10.71 -18.59 -6.14
CA VAL A 68 -9.48 -17.88 -6.53
C VAL A 68 -9.71 -16.38 -6.63
N LEU A 69 -8.66 -15.57 -6.57
CA LEU A 69 -8.73 -14.13 -6.82
C LEU A 69 -8.71 -13.83 -8.31
N ASP A 70 -9.28 -12.69 -8.72
CA ASP A 70 -9.26 -12.17 -10.09
C ASP A 70 -7.90 -12.28 -10.79
N ARG A 71 -6.80 -12.04 -10.07
CA ARG A 71 -5.43 -12.10 -10.60
C ARG A 71 -4.94 -13.50 -10.98
N ILE A 72 -5.73 -14.56 -10.75
CA ILE A 72 -5.44 -15.92 -11.18
C ILE A 72 -5.44 -16.07 -12.71
N VAL A 73 -6.11 -15.15 -13.43
CA VAL A 73 -6.07 -15.10 -14.90
C VAL A 73 -4.66 -14.91 -15.45
N GLN A 74 -3.78 -14.28 -14.66
CA GLN A 74 -2.37 -14.04 -14.99
C GLN A 74 -1.48 -15.26 -14.71
N VAL A 75 -2.03 -16.25 -14.01
CA VAL A 75 -1.34 -17.48 -13.67
C VAL A 75 -1.62 -18.51 -14.75
N TYR A 76 -2.87 -18.81 -15.04
CA TYR A 76 -3.20 -19.89 -15.96
C TYR A 76 -3.19 -19.49 -17.43
N PRO A 77 -2.73 -20.40 -18.33
CA PRO A 77 -2.84 -20.18 -19.76
C PRO A 77 -4.31 -20.17 -20.21
N ALA A 78 -4.57 -19.56 -21.36
CA ALA A 78 -5.93 -19.47 -21.93
C ALA A 78 -6.66 -20.82 -22.04
N SER A 79 -5.92 -21.90 -22.32
CA SER A 79 -6.47 -23.26 -22.42
C SER A 79 -7.11 -23.78 -21.12
N PHE A 80 -6.76 -23.23 -19.96
CA PHE A 80 -7.38 -23.60 -18.69
C PHE A 80 -8.83 -23.11 -18.59
N TRP A 81 -9.09 -21.93 -19.15
CA TRP A 81 -10.36 -21.21 -19.04
C TRP A 81 -11.40 -21.63 -20.08
N ALA A 82 -10.95 -22.25 -21.17
CA ALA A 82 -11.82 -22.77 -22.21
C ALA A 82 -12.92 -23.67 -21.60
N ASP A 83 -14.17 -23.36 -21.95
CA ASP A 83 -15.38 -24.09 -21.55
C ASP A 83 -15.66 -24.10 -20.03
N LYS A 84 -14.97 -23.27 -19.24
CA LYS A 84 -15.22 -23.15 -17.80
C LYS A 84 -16.45 -22.32 -17.52
N ARG A 85 -17.28 -22.78 -16.57
CA ARG A 85 -18.37 -22.00 -15.98
C ARG A 85 -17.84 -21.27 -14.75
N VAL A 86 -17.74 -19.96 -14.87
CA VAL A 86 -17.11 -19.09 -13.88
C VAL A 86 -18.16 -18.19 -13.24
N ARG A 87 -18.14 -18.11 -11.91
CA ARG A 87 -18.89 -17.08 -11.16
C ARG A 87 -17.90 -16.06 -10.63
N VAL A 88 -18.07 -14.81 -11.04
CA VAL A 88 -17.34 -13.66 -10.52
C VAL A 88 -18.14 -13.07 -9.38
N LEU A 89 -17.53 -12.90 -8.20
CA LEU A 89 -18.15 -12.30 -7.01
C LEU A 89 -17.51 -10.96 -6.70
N ASP A 90 -18.26 -9.98 -6.22
CA ASP A 90 -17.73 -8.71 -5.71
C ASP A 90 -18.47 -8.29 -4.43
N ASP A 91 -17.82 -7.54 -3.56
CA ASP A 91 -18.49 -7.08 -2.33
C ASP A 91 -19.35 -5.83 -2.60
N SER A 92 -18.93 -4.95 -3.51
CA SER A 92 -19.75 -3.81 -3.92
C SER A 92 -19.47 -3.36 -5.35
N VAL A 93 -20.51 -3.02 -6.11
CA VAL A 93 -20.37 -2.44 -7.46
C VAL A 93 -20.75 -0.97 -7.45
N VAL A 94 -19.78 -0.09 -7.75
CA VAL A 94 -20.01 1.35 -7.88
C VAL A 94 -20.35 1.73 -9.33
N LEU A 95 -19.40 1.62 -10.27
CA LEU A 95 -19.66 1.88 -11.70
C LEU A 95 -20.00 0.63 -12.50
N GLY A 96 -19.39 -0.52 -12.15
CA GLY A 96 -19.43 -1.75 -12.95
C GLY A 96 -18.20 -1.98 -13.85
N THR A 97 -17.22 -1.07 -13.86
CA THR A 97 -16.04 -1.17 -14.75
C THR A 97 -15.15 -2.37 -14.49
N THR A 98 -14.99 -2.77 -13.22
CA THR A 98 -14.16 -3.92 -12.82
C THR A 98 -14.83 -5.23 -13.24
N ILE A 99 -16.11 -5.39 -12.91
CA ILE A 99 -16.94 -6.52 -13.34
C ILE A 99 -16.92 -6.67 -14.86
N HIS A 100 -17.20 -5.58 -15.59
CA HIS A 100 -17.21 -5.59 -17.04
C HIS A 100 -15.85 -6.03 -17.63
N GLY A 101 -14.74 -5.46 -17.14
CA GLY A 101 -13.40 -5.80 -17.61
C GLY A 101 -13.05 -7.26 -17.37
N LEU A 102 -13.26 -7.75 -16.14
CA LEU A 102 -12.95 -9.13 -15.78
C LEU A 102 -13.85 -10.14 -16.51
N HIS A 103 -15.14 -9.82 -16.67
CA HIS A 103 -16.07 -10.61 -17.47
C HIS A 103 -15.57 -10.72 -18.92
N ALA A 104 -15.27 -9.58 -19.56
CA ALA A 104 -14.77 -9.56 -20.94
C ALA A 104 -13.46 -10.34 -21.10
N ASP A 105 -12.52 -10.20 -20.17
CA ASP A 105 -11.26 -10.94 -20.19
C ASP A 105 -11.49 -12.46 -20.09
N LEU A 106 -12.30 -12.92 -19.13
CA LEU A 106 -12.62 -14.34 -18.96
C LEU A 106 -13.41 -14.93 -20.15
N THR A 107 -14.39 -14.19 -20.69
CA THR A 107 -15.13 -14.61 -21.88
C THR A 107 -14.21 -14.73 -23.10
N LYS A 108 -13.27 -13.79 -23.27
CA LYS A 108 -12.25 -13.86 -24.34
C LYS A 108 -11.35 -15.09 -24.21
N LEU A 109 -11.12 -15.56 -22.98
CA LEU A 109 -10.40 -16.80 -22.69
C LEU A 109 -11.26 -18.08 -22.88
N GLY A 110 -12.53 -17.94 -23.29
CA GLY A 110 -13.43 -19.04 -23.60
C GLY A 110 -14.30 -19.52 -22.44
N ALA A 111 -14.34 -18.77 -21.33
CA ALA A 111 -15.20 -19.10 -20.19
C ALA A 111 -16.65 -18.61 -20.42
N THR A 112 -17.62 -19.34 -19.85
CA THR A 112 -18.99 -18.86 -19.62
C THR A 112 -19.02 -18.19 -18.26
N VAL A 113 -19.31 -16.88 -18.22
CA VAL A 113 -19.16 -16.07 -17.01
C VAL A 113 -20.52 -15.58 -16.54
N SER A 114 -20.74 -15.65 -15.24
CA SER A 114 -21.86 -15.01 -14.53
C SER A 114 -21.30 -14.16 -13.40
N THR A 115 -21.94 -13.04 -13.08
CA THR A 115 -21.41 -12.07 -12.11
C THR A 115 -22.42 -11.79 -11.00
N ARG A 116 -21.93 -11.68 -9.77
CA ARG A 116 -22.78 -11.41 -8.60
C ARG A 116 -22.09 -10.49 -7.62
N SER A 117 -22.84 -9.61 -6.98
CA SER A 117 -22.30 -8.77 -5.90
C SER A 117 -23.22 -8.74 -4.69
N CYS A 118 -22.66 -8.46 -3.51
CA CYS A 118 -23.48 -8.19 -2.33
C CYS A 118 -24.33 -6.92 -2.53
N VAL A 119 -23.72 -5.81 -2.94
CA VAL A 119 -24.44 -4.53 -3.11
C VAL A 119 -24.06 -3.81 -4.40
N VAL A 120 -25.03 -3.13 -5.03
CA VAL A 120 -24.80 -2.17 -6.12
C VAL A 120 -25.21 -0.76 -5.71
N ASP A 121 -24.37 0.22 -6.05
CA ASP A 121 -24.61 1.65 -5.81
C ASP A 121 -25.53 2.22 -6.91
N VAL A 122 -26.81 2.37 -6.60
CA VAL A 122 -27.82 2.85 -7.57
C VAL A 122 -27.60 4.31 -7.99
N ASP A 123 -26.88 5.09 -7.19
CA ASP A 123 -26.60 6.48 -7.48
C ASP A 123 -25.43 6.65 -8.45
N GLN A 124 -24.60 5.62 -8.65
CA GLN A 124 -23.39 5.71 -9.47
C GLN A 124 -23.32 4.69 -10.61
N VAL A 125 -24.02 3.56 -10.51
CA VAL A 125 -23.91 2.48 -11.49
C VAL A 125 -24.16 2.94 -12.92
N ALA A 126 -23.29 2.48 -13.83
CA ALA A 126 -23.46 2.62 -15.26
C ALA A 126 -24.07 1.33 -15.80
N GLY A 127 -25.40 1.28 -15.92
CA GLY A 127 -26.16 0.06 -16.26
C GLY A 127 -25.64 -0.65 -17.51
N TYR A 128 -25.28 0.10 -18.56
CA TYR A 128 -24.75 -0.43 -19.81
C TYR A 128 -23.44 -1.24 -19.66
N LEU A 129 -22.68 -1.06 -18.56
CA LEU A 129 -21.48 -1.87 -18.29
C LEU A 129 -21.83 -3.26 -17.75
N LEU A 130 -22.98 -3.38 -17.10
CA LEU A 130 -23.47 -4.63 -16.52
C LEU A 130 -24.39 -5.38 -17.51
N GLU A 131 -24.94 -4.67 -18.51
CA GLU A 131 -25.61 -5.26 -19.66
C GLU A 131 -24.68 -6.23 -20.39
N GLY A 132 -25.02 -7.51 -20.36
CA GLY A 132 -24.21 -8.59 -20.97
C GLY A 132 -23.21 -9.28 -20.04
N CYS A 133 -23.14 -8.89 -18.76
CA CYS A 133 -22.28 -9.54 -17.76
C CYS A 133 -22.97 -10.68 -16.97
N ASP A 134 -24.21 -11.03 -17.31
CA ASP A 134 -25.10 -11.91 -16.50
C ASP A 134 -25.03 -11.55 -15.01
N PHE A 135 -25.34 -10.28 -14.73
CA PHE A 135 -25.12 -9.64 -13.45
C PHE A 135 -26.36 -9.68 -12.55
N SER A 136 -26.12 -9.93 -11.26
CA SER A 136 -27.12 -9.84 -10.19
C SER A 136 -26.49 -9.22 -8.93
N ALA A 137 -27.30 -8.52 -8.14
CA ALA A 137 -26.91 -8.03 -6.82
C ALA A 137 -27.91 -8.50 -5.75
N GLU A 138 -27.44 -8.79 -4.54
CA GLU A 138 -28.35 -9.11 -3.44
C GLU A 138 -29.12 -7.88 -2.97
N GLN A 139 -28.44 -6.73 -2.99
CA GLN A 139 -28.96 -5.47 -2.46
C GLN A 139 -28.66 -4.31 -3.40
N GLU A 140 -29.60 -3.38 -3.44
CA GLU A 140 -29.45 -2.06 -4.07
C GLU A 140 -29.39 -1.01 -2.96
N ARG A 141 -28.41 -0.11 -3.00
CA ARG A 141 -28.19 0.93 -1.98
C ARG A 141 -27.71 2.23 -2.57
N ARG A 142 -27.90 3.33 -1.84
CA ARG A 142 -27.36 4.65 -2.20
C ARG A 142 -25.88 4.73 -1.87
N THR A 143 -25.18 5.69 -2.49
CA THR A 143 -23.72 5.87 -2.32
C THR A 143 -23.30 5.94 -0.85
N THR A 144 -24.01 6.74 -0.03
CA THR A 144 -23.65 6.92 1.38
C THR A 144 -23.75 5.63 2.20
N GLU A 145 -24.64 4.72 1.81
CA GLU A 145 -24.82 3.43 2.47
C GLU A 145 -23.74 2.44 2.03
N VAL A 146 -23.38 2.44 0.74
CA VAL A 146 -22.27 1.64 0.20
C VAL A 146 -20.93 2.07 0.78
N GLU A 147 -20.69 3.38 0.95
CA GLU A 147 -19.50 3.91 1.61
C GLU A 147 -19.44 3.51 3.09
N ALA A 148 -20.57 3.57 3.79
CA ALA A 148 -20.66 3.13 5.19
C ALA A 148 -20.40 1.62 5.33
N PHE A 149 -20.92 0.81 4.40
CA PHE A 149 -20.65 -0.63 4.30
C PHE A 149 -19.17 -0.91 4.06
N SER A 150 -18.54 -0.24 3.10
CA SER A 150 -17.10 -0.31 2.81
C SER A 150 -16.26 -0.02 4.06
N ALA A 151 -16.55 1.08 4.76
CA ALA A 151 -15.82 1.47 5.97
C ALA A 151 -15.98 0.45 7.11
N GLN A 152 -17.17 -0.12 7.27
CA GLN A 152 -17.45 -1.15 8.28
C GLN A 152 -16.71 -2.45 7.99
N LEU A 153 -16.64 -2.87 6.72
CA LEU A 153 -15.86 -4.04 6.30
C LEU A 153 -14.37 -3.86 6.56
N VAL A 154 -13.78 -2.72 6.18
CA VAL A 154 -12.37 -2.40 6.46
C VAL A 154 -12.09 -2.49 7.96
N ALA A 155 -12.94 -1.86 8.79
CA ALA A 155 -12.80 -1.90 10.24
C ALA A 155 -12.94 -3.32 10.81
N GLY A 156 -13.87 -4.12 10.29
CA GLY A 156 -14.06 -5.52 10.66
C GLY A 156 -12.84 -6.38 10.37
N MET A 157 -12.29 -6.28 9.15
CA MET A 157 -11.09 -7.01 8.75
C MET A 157 -9.86 -6.59 9.54
N TYR A 158 -9.67 -5.29 9.80
CA TYR A 158 -8.59 -4.79 10.65
C TYR A 158 -8.69 -5.39 12.07
N ARG A 159 -9.90 -5.40 12.65
CA ARG A 159 -10.14 -6.02 13.97
C ARG A 159 -9.84 -7.52 13.96
N ALA A 160 -10.19 -8.22 12.90
CA ALA A 160 -9.93 -9.66 12.73
C ALA A 160 -8.46 -9.98 12.41
N GLY A 161 -7.57 -8.99 12.33
CA GLY A 161 -6.17 -9.20 11.97
C GLY A 161 -5.99 -9.67 10.52
N VAL A 162 -6.92 -9.33 9.63
CA VAL A 162 -6.88 -9.67 8.21
C VAL A 162 -6.51 -8.43 7.39
N PRO A 163 -5.22 -8.22 7.11
CA PRO A 163 -4.81 -7.02 6.39
C PRO A 163 -5.07 -7.09 4.89
N PHE A 164 -5.12 -5.92 4.25
CA PHE A 164 -5.15 -5.76 2.79
C PHE A 164 -3.81 -6.12 2.10
N PHE A 165 -3.01 -7.01 2.68
CA PHE A 165 -1.74 -7.48 2.11
C PHE A 165 -1.91 -8.85 1.44
N SER A 166 -3.02 -9.07 0.72
CA SER A 166 -3.33 -10.39 0.16
C SER A 166 -2.25 -10.94 -0.78
N ASP A 167 -1.42 -10.09 -1.41
CA ASP A 167 -0.32 -10.52 -2.29
C ASP A 167 0.86 -11.19 -1.55
N PHE A 168 0.78 -11.30 -0.22
CA PHE A 168 1.82 -11.87 0.63
C PHE A 168 1.23 -12.97 1.52
N PRO A 169 2.00 -14.00 1.89
CA PRO A 169 1.52 -15.03 2.78
C PRO A 169 1.31 -14.46 4.19
N SER A 170 0.24 -14.88 4.84
CA SER A 170 -0.01 -14.68 6.26
C SER A 170 0.31 -15.96 7.01
N ILE A 171 0.71 -15.77 8.26
CA ILE A 171 0.98 -16.86 9.18
C ILE A 171 -0.15 -16.87 10.20
N ARG A 172 -0.64 -18.08 10.51
CA ARG A 172 -1.59 -18.31 11.60
C ARG A 172 -1.14 -17.57 12.86
N PRO A 173 -2.06 -17.02 13.68
CA PRO A 173 -1.70 -16.29 14.88
C PRO A 173 -0.62 -17.01 15.70
N ALA A 174 0.49 -16.32 15.97
CA ALA A 174 1.52 -16.77 16.88
C ALA A 174 1.05 -16.47 18.31
N VAL A 175 1.07 -17.47 19.18
CA VAL A 175 0.78 -17.27 20.60
C VAL A 175 2.08 -16.90 21.29
N LEU A 176 2.20 -15.64 21.70
CA LEU A 176 3.38 -15.07 22.35
C LEU A 176 3.06 -14.70 23.80
N THR A 177 4.08 -14.66 24.64
CA THR A 177 4.00 -13.98 25.93
C THR A 177 4.16 -12.48 25.77
N SER A 178 3.64 -11.68 26.71
CA SER A 178 3.93 -10.23 26.79
C SER A 178 5.44 -9.95 26.75
N SER A 179 6.23 -10.80 27.43
CA SER A 179 7.69 -10.69 27.45
C SER A 179 8.32 -10.98 26.08
N GLN A 180 7.89 -12.03 25.37
CA GLN A 180 8.36 -12.29 24.00
C GLN A 180 8.02 -11.13 23.06
N TRP A 181 6.81 -10.57 23.17
CA TRP A 181 6.39 -9.45 22.34
C TRP A 181 7.23 -8.19 22.62
N VAL A 182 7.41 -7.83 23.89
CA VAL A 182 8.28 -6.70 24.29
C VAL A 182 9.71 -6.92 23.83
N ASN A 183 10.26 -8.13 23.98
CA ASN A 183 11.61 -8.46 23.49
C ASN A 183 11.72 -8.30 21.97
N MET A 184 10.67 -8.66 21.22
CA MET A 184 10.65 -8.47 19.78
C MET A 184 10.64 -6.97 19.40
N LEU A 185 9.79 -6.18 20.06
CA LEU A 185 9.75 -4.72 19.85
C LEU A 185 11.07 -4.04 20.24
N ALA A 186 11.79 -4.63 21.21
CA ALA A 186 13.09 -4.17 21.67
C ALA A 186 14.28 -4.79 20.92
N SER A 187 14.05 -5.59 19.88
CA SER A 187 15.11 -6.32 19.20
C SER A 187 16.18 -5.38 18.64
N PRO A 188 17.48 -5.69 18.81
CA PRO A 188 18.55 -4.91 18.18
C PRO A 188 18.58 -5.09 16.67
N ARG A 189 17.87 -6.09 16.14
CA ARG A 189 17.88 -6.45 14.70
C ARG A 189 16.75 -5.78 13.93
N TRP A 190 15.70 -5.35 14.63
CA TRP A 190 14.47 -4.83 14.04
C TRP A 190 14.07 -3.51 14.69
N CYS A 191 13.80 -2.51 13.87
CA CYS A 191 13.10 -1.29 14.27
C CYS A 191 11.59 -1.57 14.25
N ALA A 192 10.93 -1.39 15.38
CA ALA A 192 9.48 -1.43 15.44
C ALA A 192 8.89 -0.04 15.12
N ALA A 193 7.83 -0.02 14.32
CA ALA A 193 7.02 1.17 14.10
C ALA A 193 5.55 0.87 14.34
N ASP A 194 4.90 1.65 15.20
CA ASP A 194 3.46 1.63 15.39
C ASP A 194 2.79 2.42 14.25
N VAL A 195 1.97 1.67 13.52
CA VAL A 195 1.31 2.00 12.26
C VAL A 195 -0.18 1.75 12.38
N THR A 196 -0.69 1.65 13.62
CA THR A 196 -2.11 1.58 13.94
C THR A 196 -2.80 2.84 13.42
N PRO A 197 -3.73 2.72 12.45
CA PRO A 197 -4.50 3.87 11.97
C PRO A 197 -5.32 4.46 13.12
N ALA A 198 -5.28 5.78 13.31
CA ALA A 198 -5.97 6.44 14.42
C ALA A 198 -7.48 6.17 14.44
N ILE A 199 -8.11 6.01 13.26
CA ILE A 199 -9.52 5.66 13.13
C ILE A 199 -9.87 4.29 13.74
N PHE A 200 -8.88 3.41 13.90
CA PHE A 200 -9.05 2.10 14.52
C PHE A 200 -8.49 2.00 15.93
N ASP A 201 -8.00 3.10 16.51
CA ASP A 201 -7.39 3.08 17.86
C ASP A 201 -8.42 2.66 18.93
N GLU A 202 -9.68 3.10 18.78
CA GLU A 202 -10.79 2.67 19.66
C GLU A 202 -11.14 1.18 19.54
N THR A 203 -10.75 0.51 18.44
CA THR A 203 -10.99 -0.93 18.26
C THR A 203 -10.08 -1.79 19.13
N ARG A 204 -9.06 -1.16 19.74
CA ARG A 204 -8.03 -1.79 20.57
C ARG A 204 -7.16 -2.84 19.85
N SER A 205 -7.28 -2.96 18.53
CA SER A 205 -6.34 -3.73 17.71
C SER A 205 -5.14 -2.86 17.37
N GLN A 206 -3.94 -3.39 17.60
CA GLN A 206 -2.70 -2.70 17.27
C GLN A 206 -2.04 -3.32 16.05
N SER A 207 -1.37 -2.51 15.25
CA SER A 207 -0.52 -3.00 14.16
C SER A 207 0.86 -2.36 14.20
N PHE A 208 1.86 -3.20 13.98
CA PHE A 208 3.26 -2.79 13.93
C PHE A 208 3.90 -3.21 12.62
N SER A 209 4.89 -2.44 12.19
CA SER A 209 5.85 -2.81 11.16
C SER A 209 7.21 -3.00 11.80
N LEU A 210 7.77 -4.19 11.62
CA LEU A 210 9.13 -4.52 12.00
C LEU A 210 10.01 -4.37 10.76
N LEU A 211 10.81 -3.32 10.76
CA LEU A 211 11.78 -3.02 9.71
C LEU A 211 13.14 -3.55 10.14
N PRO A 212 13.88 -4.29 9.30
CA PRO A 212 15.23 -4.71 9.66
C PRO A 212 16.11 -3.49 9.84
N ARG A 213 17.04 -3.51 10.80
CA ARG A 213 18.13 -2.53 10.79
C ARG A 213 19.02 -2.77 9.56
N LYS A 214 19.75 -1.74 9.12
CA LYS A 214 20.60 -1.83 7.92
C LYS A 214 21.51 -3.07 7.93
N ARG A 215 22.15 -3.36 9.07
CA ARG A 215 22.99 -4.56 9.23
C ARG A 215 22.22 -5.85 8.95
N THR A 216 21.05 -6.02 9.58
CA THR A 216 20.21 -7.21 9.40
C THR A 216 19.68 -7.30 7.97
N PHE A 217 19.34 -6.17 7.35
CA PHE A 217 18.96 -6.11 5.94
C PHE A 217 20.09 -6.63 5.04
N ASP A 218 21.31 -6.12 5.19
CA ASP A 218 22.47 -6.51 4.38
C ASP A 218 22.86 -7.99 4.63
N GLU A 219 22.82 -8.47 5.88
CA GLU A 219 23.07 -9.88 6.23
C GLU A 219 22.07 -10.84 5.57
N VAL A 220 20.78 -10.49 5.56
CA VAL A 220 19.75 -11.29 4.87
C VAL A 220 19.99 -11.34 3.37
N LEU A 221 20.28 -10.19 2.74
CA LEU A 221 20.55 -10.16 1.30
C LEU A 221 21.80 -10.97 0.93
N ALA A 222 22.85 -10.91 1.75
CA ALA A 222 24.09 -11.65 1.53
C ALA A 222 23.93 -13.18 1.64
N ARG A 223 22.83 -13.69 2.21
CA ARG A 223 22.53 -15.13 2.26
C ARG A 223 21.65 -15.60 1.10
N LEU A 224 21.01 -14.68 0.39
CA LEU A 224 20.17 -14.99 -0.76
C LEU A 224 21.02 -15.17 -2.02
N PRO A 225 20.56 -15.96 -3.01
CA PRO A 225 21.17 -15.97 -4.33
C PRO A 225 21.19 -14.56 -4.93
N SER A 226 22.33 -14.13 -5.51
CA SER A 226 22.52 -12.74 -5.97
C SER A 226 21.41 -12.28 -6.92
N ALA A 227 20.98 -13.13 -7.86
CA ALA A 227 19.90 -12.80 -8.80
C ALA A 227 18.60 -12.39 -8.11
N ALA A 228 18.29 -12.97 -6.95
CA ALA A 228 17.13 -12.61 -6.15
C ALA A 228 17.41 -11.48 -5.16
N ALA A 229 18.59 -11.49 -4.51
CA ALA A 229 19.02 -10.45 -3.57
C ALA A 229 19.04 -9.05 -4.21
N ASP A 230 19.52 -8.97 -5.46
CA ASP A 230 19.64 -7.73 -6.21
C ASP A 230 18.28 -7.08 -6.50
N LEU A 231 17.19 -7.86 -6.48
CA LEU A 231 15.84 -7.37 -6.75
C LEU A 231 15.16 -6.80 -5.51
N VAL A 232 15.64 -7.12 -4.30
CA VAL A 232 14.98 -6.69 -3.06
C VAL A 232 15.23 -5.20 -2.84
N SER A 233 14.16 -4.40 -2.86
CA SER A 233 14.21 -2.98 -2.49
C SER A 233 14.15 -2.82 -0.97
N LEU A 234 13.16 -3.49 -0.36
CA LEU A 234 12.84 -3.44 1.05
C LEU A 234 12.16 -4.76 1.47
N PHE A 235 12.36 -5.19 2.70
CA PHE A 235 11.51 -6.19 3.33
C PHE A 235 11.14 -5.75 4.74
N LYS A 236 10.01 -6.23 5.23
CA LYS A 236 9.50 -5.93 6.58
C LYS A 236 8.54 -7.01 7.03
N VAL A 237 8.21 -6.99 8.32
CA VAL A 237 7.24 -7.91 8.91
C VAL A 237 6.13 -7.10 9.55
N ARG A 238 4.92 -7.26 9.04
CA ARG A 238 3.71 -6.66 9.60
C ARG A 238 3.18 -7.57 10.69
N THR A 239 2.82 -7.00 11.83
CA THR A 239 2.15 -7.72 12.90
C THR A 239 0.83 -7.06 13.24
N PHE A 240 -0.17 -7.88 13.53
CA PHE A 240 -1.48 -7.42 13.98
C PHE A 240 -1.80 -8.13 15.29
N LEU A 241 -2.16 -7.34 16.29
CA LEU A 241 -2.50 -7.78 17.62
C LEU A 241 -4.02 -7.56 17.79
N PRO A 242 -4.86 -8.51 17.36
CA PRO A 242 -6.28 -8.45 17.67
C PRO A 242 -6.47 -8.52 19.19
N ARG A 243 -7.25 -7.61 19.77
CA ARG A 243 -7.54 -7.66 21.21
C ARG A 243 -8.76 -8.53 21.49
N VAL A 244 -8.59 -9.43 22.45
CA VAL A 244 -9.64 -10.23 23.06
C VAL A 244 -10.43 -9.42 24.09
N GLY A 245 -11.67 -9.05 23.80
CA GLY A 245 -12.58 -8.48 24.80
C GLY A 245 -12.05 -7.29 25.63
N ASP A 246 -12.74 -7.03 26.74
CA ASP A 246 -12.34 -6.02 27.73
C ASP A 246 -11.39 -6.58 28.81
N GLU A 247 -11.33 -7.89 28.97
CA GLU A 247 -10.58 -8.59 30.01
C GLU A 247 -9.51 -9.47 29.38
N LEU A 248 -8.28 -9.41 29.92
CA LEU A 248 -7.21 -10.36 29.64
C LEU A 248 -7.78 -11.78 29.78
N CYS A 249 -7.81 -12.53 28.68
CA CYS A 249 -8.31 -13.90 28.58
C CYS A 249 -7.94 -14.73 29.83
N VAL A 250 -8.92 -15.08 30.66
CA VAL A 250 -8.78 -16.16 31.64
C VAL A 250 -9.30 -17.42 30.97
N VAL A 251 -8.38 -18.25 30.46
CA VAL A 251 -8.71 -19.59 29.96
C VAL A 251 -8.44 -20.57 31.11
N ASP A 252 -9.47 -21.30 31.52
CA ASP A 252 -9.41 -22.43 32.47
C ASP A 252 -8.86 -22.14 33.88
N GLY A 253 -9.21 -20.99 34.47
CA GLY A 253 -8.96 -20.74 35.90
C GLY A 253 -7.47 -20.66 36.30
N GLN A 254 -6.58 -20.55 35.32
CA GLN A 254 -5.20 -20.10 35.52
C GLN A 254 -5.09 -18.67 35.02
N ASP A 255 -4.22 -17.86 35.65
CA ASP A 255 -3.86 -16.53 35.15
C ASP A 255 -3.18 -16.69 33.78
N VAL A 256 -3.97 -16.65 32.70
CA VAL A 256 -3.51 -16.63 31.30
C VAL A 256 -3.28 -15.19 30.83
N ALA A 257 -3.13 -14.25 31.78
CA ALA A 257 -2.96 -12.82 31.58
C ALA A 257 -1.67 -12.39 30.84
N ASP A 258 -0.99 -13.31 30.16
CA ASP A 258 0.23 -13.02 29.41
C ASP A 258 0.22 -13.53 27.97
N LYS A 259 -0.84 -14.15 27.46
CA LYS A 259 -0.86 -14.66 26.08
C LYS A 259 -1.42 -13.63 25.09
N LEU A 260 -0.60 -13.27 24.10
CA LEU A 260 -0.91 -12.42 22.97
C LEU A 260 -1.01 -13.27 21.70
N GLU A 261 -2.09 -13.11 20.95
CA GLU A 261 -2.19 -13.67 19.60
C GLU A 261 -1.71 -12.61 18.60
N VAL A 262 -0.67 -12.95 17.84
CA VAL A 262 -0.05 -12.03 16.90
C VAL A 262 -0.11 -12.62 15.49
N VAL A 263 -0.89 -12.01 14.61
CA VAL A 263 -0.87 -12.35 13.18
C VAL A 263 0.37 -11.75 12.57
N VAL A 264 1.12 -12.55 11.80
CA VAL A 264 2.38 -12.14 11.18
C VAL A 264 2.23 -12.21 9.66
N VAL A 265 2.58 -11.13 8.98
CA VAL A 265 2.61 -11.05 7.51
C VAL A 265 4.00 -10.55 7.09
N PRO A 266 4.88 -11.41 6.56
CA PRO A 266 6.14 -10.99 5.95
C PRO A 266 5.89 -10.31 4.59
N LEU A 267 6.60 -9.21 4.32
CA LEU A 267 6.50 -8.46 3.07
C LEU A 267 7.88 -8.29 2.45
N VAL A 268 7.96 -8.52 1.14
CA VAL A 268 9.14 -8.20 0.32
C VAL A 268 8.69 -7.32 -0.83
N LEU A 269 9.28 -6.13 -0.94
CA LEU A 269 9.07 -5.20 -2.04
C LEU A 269 10.26 -5.31 -3.00
N LEU A 270 9.98 -5.67 -4.25
CA LEU A 270 11.00 -5.70 -5.29
C LEU A 270 11.15 -4.33 -5.93
N ALA A 271 12.39 -4.02 -6.30
CA ALA A 271 12.69 -2.93 -7.22
C ALA A 271 12.09 -3.23 -8.60
N PRO A 272 11.86 -2.19 -9.44
CA PRO A 272 11.48 -2.39 -10.83
C PRO A 272 12.46 -3.33 -11.55
N ALA A 273 11.92 -4.34 -12.23
CA ALA A 273 12.70 -5.44 -12.77
C ALA A 273 12.24 -5.82 -14.17
N ARG A 274 13.17 -6.24 -15.02
CA ARG A 274 12.84 -6.88 -16.30
C ARG A 274 12.32 -8.28 -16.05
N VAL A 275 11.48 -8.78 -16.96
CA VAL A 275 10.94 -10.16 -16.90
C VAL A 275 12.08 -11.20 -16.81
N SER A 276 13.16 -11.00 -17.55
CA SER A 276 14.33 -11.89 -17.51
C SER A 276 15.03 -11.94 -16.14
N GLU A 277 15.04 -10.82 -15.41
CA GLU A 277 15.63 -10.75 -14.07
C GLU A 277 14.75 -11.48 -13.05
N LEU A 278 13.43 -11.34 -13.16
CA LEU A 278 12.48 -12.10 -12.35
C LEU A 278 12.59 -13.61 -12.59
N GLN A 279 12.75 -14.03 -13.86
CA GLN A 279 12.94 -15.43 -14.23
C GLN A 279 14.25 -15.98 -13.64
N ALA A 280 15.36 -15.25 -13.78
CA ALA A 280 16.64 -15.63 -13.19
C ALA A 280 16.57 -15.73 -11.67
N ALA A 281 15.82 -14.84 -11.02
CA ALA A 281 15.57 -14.92 -9.58
C ALA A 281 14.78 -16.18 -9.22
N LEU A 282 13.67 -16.48 -9.93
CA LEU A 282 12.88 -17.70 -9.71
C LEU A 282 13.72 -18.97 -9.88
N GLU A 283 14.51 -19.04 -10.95
CA GLU A 283 15.42 -20.16 -11.22
C GLU A 283 16.43 -20.32 -10.09
N SER A 284 17.09 -19.22 -9.67
CA SER A 284 18.08 -19.26 -8.58
C SER A 284 17.48 -19.67 -7.23
N LEU A 285 16.25 -19.26 -6.92
CA LEU A 285 15.53 -19.60 -5.69
C LEU A 285 15.10 -21.07 -5.66
N THR A 286 14.97 -21.71 -6.82
CA THR A 286 14.44 -23.08 -6.99
C THR A 286 15.48 -24.10 -7.50
N ALA A 287 16.69 -23.67 -7.89
CA ALA A 287 17.69 -24.47 -8.62
C ALA A 287 18.07 -25.82 -7.99
N ASN A 288 18.09 -25.93 -6.66
CA ASN A 288 18.59 -27.11 -5.95
C ASN A 288 17.50 -27.97 -5.31
N ARG A 289 16.24 -27.87 -5.76
CA ARG A 289 15.11 -28.48 -5.05
C ARG A 289 14.46 -29.62 -5.82
N PRO A 290 14.27 -30.79 -5.18
CA PRO A 290 13.42 -31.81 -5.75
C PRO A 290 11.98 -31.27 -5.81
N GLN A 291 11.46 -31.10 -7.02
CA GLN A 291 10.07 -30.74 -7.23
C GLN A 291 9.24 -32.01 -7.06
N SER A 292 8.67 -32.16 -5.87
CA SER A 292 7.85 -33.28 -5.39
C SER A 292 6.73 -33.72 -6.35
N LEU A 293 6.23 -32.81 -7.19
CA LEU A 293 5.03 -32.99 -8.01
C LEU A 293 5.27 -32.94 -9.52
N GLY A 294 6.52 -32.94 -9.97
CA GLY A 294 6.86 -32.96 -11.41
C GLY A 294 6.53 -31.67 -12.19
N VAL A 295 5.91 -30.67 -11.56
CA VAL A 295 5.71 -29.34 -12.15
C VAL A 295 6.89 -28.45 -11.80
N ARG A 296 7.57 -27.97 -12.84
CA ARG A 296 8.62 -26.95 -12.69
C ARG A 296 7.99 -25.57 -12.74
N LEU A 297 8.05 -24.83 -11.64
CA LEU A 297 7.53 -23.46 -11.59
C LEU A 297 8.19 -22.57 -12.66
N GLN A 298 9.48 -22.76 -12.92
CA GLN A 298 10.21 -22.03 -13.95
C GLN A 298 9.76 -22.33 -15.39
N ASP A 299 9.11 -23.47 -15.63
CA ASP A 299 8.61 -23.86 -16.96
C ASP A 299 7.15 -23.44 -17.17
N HIS A 300 6.49 -22.95 -16.11
CA HIS A 300 5.10 -22.54 -16.16
C HIS A 300 4.97 -21.12 -16.76
N PRO A 301 4.04 -20.88 -17.70
CA PRO A 301 3.96 -19.62 -18.44
C PRO A 301 3.25 -18.51 -17.64
N PHE A 302 3.84 -18.09 -16.53
CA PHE A 302 3.31 -16.97 -15.75
C PHE A 302 3.36 -15.67 -16.56
N GLU A 303 2.29 -14.87 -16.51
CA GLU A 303 2.40 -13.49 -16.95
C GLU A 303 3.37 -12.71 -16.05
N PRO A 304 4.04 -11.65 -16.55
CA PRO A 304 5.06 -10.93 -15.80
C PRO A 304 4.62 -10.44 -14.40
N PRO A 305 3.39 -9.89 -14.20
CA PRO A 305 2.93 -9.53 -12.87
C PRO A 305 2.73 -10.72 -11.91
N ALA A 306 2.32 -11.89 -12.42
CA ALA A 306 2.20 -13.11 -11.62
C ALA A 306 3.57 -13.66 -11.24
N LEU A 307 4.53 -13.63 -12.17
CA LEU A 307 5.93 -14.02 -11.91
C LEU A 307 6.55 -13.15 -10.80
N GLN A 308 6.37 -11.83 -10.84
CA GLN A 308 6.85 -10.95 -9.78
C GLN A 308 6.23 -11.31 -8.42
N ARG A 309 4.91 -11.56 -8.37
CA ARG A 309 4.21 -11.97 -7.13
C ARG A 309 4.75 -13.29 -6.60
N LEU A 310 4.99 -14.28 -7.46
CA LEU A 310 5.59 -15.55 -7.06
C LEU A 310 6.98 -15.35 -6.45
N VAL A 311 7.86 -14.58 -7.10
CA VAL A 311 9.20 -14.28 -6.56
C VAL A 311 9.11 -13.55 -5.22
N GLN A 312 8.21 -12.57 -5.09
CA GLN A 312 7.94 -11.87 -3.83
C GLN A 312 7.52 -12.82 -2.72
N MET A 313 6.55 -13.71 -2.99
CA MET A 313 6.07 -14.69 -2.01
C MET A 313 7.14 -15.72 -1.64
N LEU A 314 7.99 -16.16 -2.57
CA LEU A 314 9.09 -17.07 -2.23
C LEU A 314 10.13 -16.39 -1.33
N LEU A 315 10.46 -15.12 -1.61
CA LEU A 315 11.42 -14.35 -0.82
C LEU A 315 10.93 -14.06 0.61
N THR A 316 9.61 -13.96 0.84
CA THR A 316 9.10 -13.78 2.21
C THR A 316 9.41 -14.98 3.09
N SER A 317 9.67 -16.18 2.53
CA SER A 317 10.11 -17.34 3.31
C SER A 317 11.42 -17.08 4.05
N ALA A 318 12.41 -16.47 3.40
CA ALA A 318 13.67 -16.08 4.03
C ALA A 318 13.45 -15.04 5.14
N VAL A 319 12.58 -14.06 4.91
CA VAL A 319 12.23 -13.03 5.91
C VAL A 319 11.59 -13.66 7.15
N VAL A 320 10.68 -14.62 6.97
CA VAL A 320 10.07 -15.34 8.10
C VAL A 320 11.09 -16.17 8.83
N THR A 321 11.91 -16.95 8.11
CA THR A 321 12.99 -17.74 8.72
C THR A 321 13.93 -16.88 9.56
N GLU A 322 14.19 -15.64 9.13
CA GLU A 322 15.03 -14.69 9.86
C GLU A 322 14.36 -14.10 11.11
N VAL A 323 13.11 -13.63 11.00
CA VAL A 323 12.42 -12.93 12.09
C VAL A 323 11.86 -13.88 13.15
N TRP A 324 11.52 -15.12 12.76
CA TRP A 324 10.75 -16.01 13.61
C TRP A 324 11.47 -16.41 14.91
N PRO A 325 12.77 -16.72 14.91
CA PRO A 325 13.50 -16.97 16.15
C PRO A 325 13.52 -15.78 17.10
N ASP A 326 13.60 -14.55 16.58
CA ASP A 326 13.53 -13.33 17.40
C ASP A 326 12.13 -13.16 18.02
N LEU A 327 11.08 -13.58 17.30
CA LEU A 327 9.69 -13.47 17.73
C LEU A 327 9.29 -14.56 18.76
N THR A 328 9.61 -15.83 18.49
CA THR A 328 9.10 -16.97 19.27
C THR A 328 10.16 -17.66 20.11
N GLY A 329 11.45 -17.45 19.83
CA GLY A 329 12.56 -18.23 20.40
C GLY A 329 12.72 -19.62 19.78
N SER A 330 12.05 -19.92 18.67
CA SER A 330 12.12 -21.21 17.98
C SER A 330 12.32 -21.06 16.48
N ALA A 331 12.69 -22.14 15.79
CA ALA A 331 12.67 -22.16 14.33
C ALA A 331 11.24 -22.02 13.80
N PHE A 332 11.10 -21.47 12.59
CA PHE A 332 9.82 -21.37 11.91
C PHE A 332 9.28 -22.75 11.52
N ASP A 333 8.02 -23.01 11.87
CA ASP A 333 7.29 -24.19 11.42
C ASP A 333 6.40 -23.81 10.21
N PRO A 334 6.69 -24.33 9.00
CA PRO A 334 5.89 -24.06 7.82
C PRO A 334 4.43 -24.49 7.91
N SER A 335 4.07 -25.40 8.83
CA SER A 335 2.67 -25.79 9.05
C SER A 335 1.79 -24.62 9.52
N ARG A 336 2.41 -23.52 9.98
CA ARG A 336 1.73 -22.29 10.40
C ARG A 336 1.36 -21.37 9.23
N LEU A 337 1.81 -21.65 8.00
CA LEU A 337 1.44 -20.85 6.84
C LEU A 337 -0.05 -20.97 6.56
N GLU A 338 -0.71 -19.83 6.26
CA GLU A 338 -2.09 -19.86 5.81
C GLU A 338 -2.16 -20.29 4.36
N ARG A 339 -2.27 -21.60 4.20
CA ARG A 339 -2.42 -22.30 2.93
C ARG A 339 -3.45 -21.65 2.01
N ARG A 340 -4.56 -21.16 2.56
CA ARG A 340 -5.67 -20.58 1.79
C ARG A 340 -5.22 -19.42 0.89
N GLN A 341 -4.28 -18.61 1.35
CA GLN A 341 -3.81 -17.49 0.53
C GLN A 341 -3.05 -17.95 -0.71
N PHE A 342 -2.29 -19.03 -0.61
CA PHE A 342 -1.65 -19.63 -1.78
C PHE A 342 -2.69 -20.20 -2.75
N GLU A 343 -3.74 -20.83 -2.23
CA GLU A 343 -4.86 -21.34 -3.04
C GLU A 343 -5.58 -20.23 -3.79
N LEU A 344 -5.83 -19.11 -3.11
CA LEU A 344 -6.45 -17.92 -3.70
C LEU A 344 -5.62 -17.31 -4.86
N HIS A 345 -4.28 -17.35 -4.80
CA HIS A 345 -3.41 -16.77 -5.82
C HIS A 345 -2.95 -17.74 -6.91
N PHE A 346 -2.85 -19.03 -6.61
CA PHE A 346 -2.20 -20.01 -7.48
C PHE A 346 -3.06 -21.24 -7.78
N GLY A 347 -4.24 -21.38 -7.15
CA GLY A 347 -5.18 -22.47 -7.41
C GLY A 347 -4.53 -23.85 -7.27
N SER A 348 -4.60 -24.65 -8.34
CA SER A 348 -3.95 -25.97 -8.45
C SER A 348 -2.42 -25.96 -8.35
N LEU A 349 -1.74 -24.82 -8.56
CA LEU A 349 -0.28 -24.69 -8.40
C LEU A 349 0.15 -24.45 -6.95
N THR A 350 -0.79 -24.44 -6.00
CA THR A 350 -0.50 -24.19 -4.59
C THR A 350 0.58 -25.13 -4.02
N GLU A 351 0.49 -26.43 -4.28
CA GLU A 351 1.45 -27.38 -3.70
C GLU A 351 2.88 -27.15 -4.22
N PRO A 352 3.13 -27.07 -5.55
CA PRO A 352 4.46 -26.69 -6.04
C PRO A 352 4.98 -25.37 -5.45
N VAL A 353 4.12 -24.37 -5.29
CA VAL A 353 4.50 -23.06 -4.72
C VAL A 353 4.84 -23.17 -3.23
N LEU A 354 4.05 -23.91 -2.44
CA LEU A 354 4.32 -24.15 -1.03
C LEU A 354 5.62 -24.93 -0.83
N ASP A 355 5.85 -25.97 -1.62
CA ASP A 355 7.10 -26.75 -1.55
C ASP A 355 8.31 -25.89 -1.89
N ALA A 356 8.19 -25.03 -2.91
CA ALA A 356 9.21 -24.04 -3.23
C ALA A 356 9.42 -23.06 -2.07
N TYR A 357 8.35 -22.53 -1.48
CA TYR A 357 8.38 -21.61 -0.34
C TYR A 357 9.12 -22.21 0.86
N VAL A 358 8.72 -23.41 1.30
CA VAL A 358 9.34 -24.12 2.43
C VAL A 358 10.82 -24.36 2.14
N GLY A 359 11.11 -24.81 0.94
CA GLY A 359 12.49 -25.00 0.52
C GLY A 359 13.31 -23.70 0.60
N VAL A 360 12.75 -22.54 0.24
CA VAL A 360 13.51 -21.26 0.24
C VAL A 360 13.93 -20.91 1.65
N GLY A 361 13.03 -21.05 2.62
CA GLY A 361 13.34 -20.86 4.03
C GLY A 361 14.40 -21.84 4.53
N ALA A 362 14.30 -23.12 4.18
CA ALA A 362 15.29 -24.13 4.57
C ALA A 362 16.68 -23.85 3.98
N ALA A 363 16.76 -23.57 2.68
CA ALA A 363 18.02 -23.24 2.02
C ALA A 363 18.63 -21.95 2.58
N PHE A 364 17.81 -20.94 2.87
CA PHE A 364 18.25 -19.70 3.50
C PHE A 364 18.81 -19.97 4.90
N ALA A 365 18.14 -20.78 5.72
CA ALA A 365 18.58 -21.13 7.08
C ALA A 365 20.00 -21.73 7.10
N GLU A 366 20.34 -22.53 6.09
CA GLU A 366 21.64 -23.20 5.95
C GLU A 366 22.69 -22.36 5.18
N ALA A 367 22.25 -21.35 4.43
CA ALA A 367 23.14 -20.55 3.60
C ALA A 367 24.10 -19.70 4.44
N PRO A 368 25.43 -19.76 4.18
CA PRO A 368 26.39 -18.87 4.81
C PRO A 368 26.19 -17.44 4.30
N ILE A 369 26.63 -16.46 5.09
CA ILE A 369 26.66 -15.05 4.67
C ILE A 369 27.74 -14.89 3.60
N ASN A 370 27.36 -14.48 2.40
CA ASN A 370 28.30 -14.11 1.35
C ASN A 370 28.91 -12.74 1.65
N LEU A 371 30.12 -12.73 2.23
CA LEU A 371 30.84 -11.50 2.59
C LEU A 371 31.23 -10.65 1.38
N ASP A 372 31.24 -11.23 0.18
CA ASP A 372 31.57 -10.54 -1.07
C ASP A 372 30.32 -9.94 -1.75
N TYR A 373 29.12 -10.12 -1.19
CA TYR A 373 27.91 -9.55 -1.75
C TYR A 373 27.93 -8.02 -1.64
N GLN A 374 27.96 -7.36 -2.80
CA GLN A 374 27.79 -5.92 -2.92
C GLN A 374 26.47 -5.63 -3.62
N ARG A 375 25.59 -4.90 -2.95
CA ARG A 375 24.29 -4.53 -3.53
C ARG A 375 24.51 -3.66 -4.77
N PRO A 376 24.01 -4.06 -5.96
CA PRO A 376 24.17 -3.26 -7.16
C PRO A 376 23.35 -1.98 -7.10
N VAL A 377 23.86 -0.92 -7.72
CA VAL A 377 23.09 0.30 -7.96
C VAL A 377 22.08 0.00 -9.07
N ARG A 378 20.79 -0.03 -8.72
CA ARG A 378 19.69 -0.26 -9.67
C ARG A 378 19.38 1.02 -10.44
N LEU A 379 19.58 0.97 -11.76
CA LEU A 379 19.25 2.07 -12.68
C LEU A 379 17.92 1.87 -13.42
N THR A 380 17.27 0.72 -13.26
CA THR A 380 15.97 0.43 -13.90
C THR A 380 14.92 1.42 -13.40
N ARG A 381 14.30 2.16 -14.34
CA ARG A 381 13.32 3.21 -14.04
C ARG A 381 11.92 2.76 -14.43
N THR A 382 10.94 3.09 -13.59
CA THR A 382 9.53 2.97 -13.98
C THR A 382 9.15 4.13 -14.90
N PRO A 383 8.15 3.95 -15.79
CA PRO A 383 7.48 5.07 -16.42
C PRO A 383 6.93 6.02 -15.36
N SER A 384 7.08 7.34 -15.57
CA SER A 384 6.49 8.34 -14.67
C SER A 384 4.97 8.27 -14.72
N SER A 385 4.35 8.31 -13.55
CA SER A 385 2.89 8.33 -13.44
C SER A 385 2.26 9.53 -14.17
N PRO A 386 1.21 9.33 -14.99
CA PRO A 386 0.42 10.42 -15.54
C PRO A 386 -0.23 11.31 -14.46
N LEU A 387 -0.47 10.78 -13.25
CA LEU A 387 -1.02 11.55 -12.13
C LEU A 387 -0.13 12.72 -11.74
N LEU A 388 1.19 12.55 -11.85
CA LEU A 388 2.16 13.60 -11.56
C LEU A 388 2.20 14.71 -12.62
N GLN A 389 1.46 14.57 -13.73
CA GLN A 389 1.31 15.63 -14.72
C GLN A 389 0.12 16.55 -14.41
N ARG A 390 -0.77 16.16 -13.47
CA ARG A 390 -1.93 16.96 -13.06
C ARG A 390 -1.49 18.06 -12.10
N SER A 391 -1.94 19.29 -12.34
CA SER A 391 -1.59 20.46 -11.52
C SER A 391 -2.04 20.30 -10.06
N ASN A 392 -3.29 19.90 -9.84
CA ASN A 392 -3.85 19.78 -8.48
C ASN A 392 -3.14 18.69 -7.67
N THR A 393 -2.86 17.56 -8.31
CA THR A 393 -2.18 16.43 -7.69
C THR A 393 -0.76 16.79 -7.23
N ASN A 394 -0.02 17.54 -8.06
CA ASN A 394 1.28 18.07 -7.65
C ASN A 394 1.17 19.01 -6.45
N ASP A 395 0.10 19.82 -6.35
CA ASP A 395 -0.11 20.73 -5.23
C ASP A 395 -0.38 20.02 -3.92
N VAL A 396 -1.11 18.91 -3.97
CA VAL A 396 -1.37 18.10 -2.77
C VAL A 396 -0.08 17.44 -2.29
N LEU A 397 0.66 16.76 -3.17
CA LEU A 397 1.96 16.16 -2.85
C LEU A 397 2.95 17.21 -2.32
N TRP A 398 2.87 18.41 -2.87
CA TRP A 398 3.69 19.54 -2.47
C TRP A 398 3.39 20.07 -1.07
N ASN A 399 2.11 20.25 -0.75
CA ASN A 399 1.69 20.67 0.58
C ASN A 399 2.04 19.58 1.59
N ALA A 400 1.79 18.32 1.25
CA ALA A 400 2.17 17.15 2.04
C ALA A 400 3.68 17.12 2.35
N ARG A 401 4.53 17.30 1.34
CA ARG A 401 6.00 17.36 1.50
C ARG A 401 6.43 18.45 2.49
N GLU A 402 5.84 19.64 2.44
CA GLU A 402 6.25 20.73 3.35
C GLU A 402 5.80 20.50 4.78
N LEU A 403 4.61 19.93 4.93
CA LEU A 403 4.11 19.55 6.24
C LEU A 403 5.07 18.54 6.87
N ILE A 404 5.48 17.52 6.09
CA ILE A 404 6.52 16.57 6.52
C ILE A 404 7.82 17.30 6.88
N ALA A 405 8.32 18.18 6.01
CA ALA A 405 9.59 18.87 6.23
C ALA A 405 9.59 19.80 7.46
N THR A 406 8.44 20.36 7.84
CA THR A 406 8.32 21.30 8.97
C THR A 406 8.05 20.61 10.30
N CYS A 407 7.52 19.39 10.26
CA CYS A 407 7.10 18.65 11.46
C CYS A 407 8.11 17.60 11.91
N ASP A 408 9.30 17.63 11.30
CA ASP A 408 10.35 16.63 11.38
C ASP A 408 9.92 15.25 10.88
N LEU A 409 10.87 14.51 10.32
CA LEU A 409 10.64 13.11 9.98
C LEU A 409 10.72 12.27 11.25
N PRO A 410 9.88 11.21 11.39
CA PRO A 410 10.13 10.18 12.40
C PRO A 410 11.60 9.73 12.33
N GLU A 411 12.31 9.85 13.44
CA GLU A 411 13.69 9.37 13.55
C GLU A 411 13.74 7.84 13.54
N GLU A 412 14.87 7.28 13.16
CA GLU A 412 15.09 5.84 13.29
C GLU A 412 15.09 5.50 14.78
N PRO A 413 14.23 4.59 15.26
CA PRO A 413 14.16 4.30 16.67
C PRO A 413 15.42 3.58 17.15
N SER A 414 15.91 3.99 18.32
CA SER A 414 16.95 3.29 19.07
C SER A 414 16.51 1.87 19.47
N GLU A 415 17.45 1.04 19.92
CA GLU A 415 17.12 -0.27 20.47
C GLU A 415 16.17 -0.13 21.67
N GLY A 416 15.18 -1.02 21.79
CA GLY A 416 14.19 -0.90 22.86
C GLY A 416 13.12 0.16 22.62
N VAL A 417 13.02 0.77 21.44
CA VAL A 417 12.05 1.84 21.15
C VAL A 417 11.26 1.50 19.90
N ALA A 418 9.95 1.76 19.93
CA ALA A 418 9.09 1.73 18.76
C ALA A 418 8.77 3.16 18.28
N ALA A 419 8.82 3.42 16.98
CA ALA A 419 8.44 4.71 16.43
C ALA A 419 6.93 4.77 16.14
N LYS A 420 6.18 5.69 16.72
CA LYS A 420 4.81 6.02 16.31
C LYS A 420 4.84 6.88 15.07
N ILE A 421 4.12 6.47 14.03
CA ILE A 421 3.94 7.27 12.83
C ILE A 421 2.82 8.28 13.07
N GLY A 422 3.20 9.56 13.16
CA GLY A 422 2.27 10.65 13.47
C GLY A 422 1.25 10.94 12.38
N LEU A 423 0.21 11.69 12.74
CA LEU A 423 -0.85 12.10 11.83
C LEU A 423 -0.31 12.82 10.60
N ILE A 424 0.57 13.80 10.77
CA ILE A 424 1.02 14.66 9.66
C ILE A 424 1.71 13.84 8.58
N PHE A 425 2.56 12.90 8.98
CA PHE A 425 3.26 12.03 8.03
C PHE A 425 2.31 11.06 7.33
N SER A 426 1.43 10.39 8.08
CA SER A 426 0.47 9.44 7.51
C SER A 426 -0.52 10.13 6.57
N GLN A 427 -1.12 11.25 6.99
CA GLN A 427 -2.03 12.06 6.17
C GLN A 427 -1.36 12.65 4.94
N ALA A 428 -0.09 13.04 5.00
CA ALA A 428 0.65 13.49 3.83
C ALA A 428 0.69 12.43 2.71
N ILE A 429 0.66 11.14 3.05
CA ILE A 429 0.62 10.04 2.09
C ILE A 429 -0.82 9.68 1.71
N VAL A 430 -1.73 9.51 2.68
CA VAL A 430 -3.10 9.05 2.38
C VAL A 430 -3.96 10.11 1.69
N SER A 431 -3.77 11.40 2.01
CA SER A 431 -4.55 12.49 1.41
C SER A 431 -4.27 12.72 -0.07
N PHE A 432 -3.11 12.28 -0.58
CA PHE A 432 -2.87 12.23 -2.02
C PHE A 432 -3.92 11.36 -2.70
N PHE A 433 -4.21 10.18 -2.15
CA PHE A 433 -5.23 9.29 -2.67
C PHE A 433 -6.64 9.85 -2.42
N GLY A 434 -6.86 10.52 -1.28
CA GLY A 434 -8.09 11.29 -1.03
C GLY A 434 -8.42 12.33 -2.11
N ASP A 435 -7.43 13.13 -2.51
CA ASP A 435 -7.57 14.11 -3.61
C ASP A 435 -7.93 13.42 -4.94
N LEU A 436 -7.32 12.27 -5.22
CA LEU A 436 -7.67 11.48 -6.40
C LEU A 436 -9.12 11.01 -6.37
N ASN A 437 -9.67 10.65 -5.20
CA ASN A 437 -11.08 10.29 -5.07
C ASN A 437 -12.01 11.45 -5.47
N PHE A 438 -11.71 12.69 -5.05
CA PHE A 438 -12.51 13.84 -5.45
C PHE A 438 -12.50 14.07 -6.96
N ALA A 439 -11.31 14.02 -7.57
CA ALA A 439 -11.18 14.17 -9.02
C ALA A 439 -11.86 13.02 -9.78
N GLU A 440 -11.94 11.84 -9.16
CA GLU A 440 -12.50 10.65 -9.76
C GLU A 440 -14.04 10.63 -9.76
N ILE A 441 -14.70 11.32 -8.83
CA ILE A 441 -16.17 11.51 -8.85
C ILE A 441 -16.64 12.11 -10.19
N GLU A 442 -15.92 13.10 -10.73
CA GLU A 442 -16.25 13.70 -12.02
C GLU A 442 -16.11 12.69 -13.17
N ASP A 443 -15.07 11.87 -13.13
CA ASP A 443 -14.86 10.79 -14.10
C ASP A 443 -15.98 9.73 -14.02
N ARG A 444 -16.44 9.37 -12.80
CA ARG A 444 -17.57 8.45 -12.61
C ARG A 444 -18.85 9.00 -13.23
N GLN A 445 -19.16 10.28 -12.98
CA GLN A 445 -20.33 10.93 -13.56
C GLN A 445 -20.27 10.96 -15.09
N ARG A 446 -19.09 11.24 -15.65
CA ARG A 446 -18.87 11.25 -17.11
C ARG A 446 -19.08 9.86 -17.72
N ILE A 447 -18.54 8.81 -17.09
CA ILE A 447 -18.73 7.42 -17.55
C ILE A 447 -20.21 7.04 -17.47
N ARG A 448 -20.87 7.31 -16.35
CA ARG A 448 -22.29 7.01 -16.16
C ARG A 448 -23.18 7.70 -17.20
N ALA A 449 -22.81 8.89 -17.64
CA ALA A 449 -23.55 9.67 -18.64
C ALA A 449 -23.40 9.18 -20.09
N LEU A 450 -22.51 8.21 -20.36
CA LEU A 450 -22.40 7.61 -21.69
C LEU A 450 -23.64 6.76 -22.01
N ALA A 451 -23.99 6.70 -23.30
CA ALA A 451 -25.23 6.06 -23.74
C ALA A 451 -25.18 4.53 -23.67
N ASP A 452 -24.05 3.94 -24.04
CA ASP A 452 -23.89 2.50 -24.23
C ASP A 452 -22.41 2.08 -24.15
N ILE A 453 -22.18 0.78 -24.35
CA ILE A 453 -20.85 0.19 -24.31
C ILE A 453 -19.95 0.64 -25.46
N ASP A 454 -20.51 0.94 -26.64
CA ASP A 454 -19.75 1.38 -27.81
C ASP A 454 -19.21 2.79 -27.56
N ALA A 455 -20.06 3.71 -27.09
CA ALA A 455 -19.66 5.05 -26.66
C ALA A 455 -18.63 5.01 -25.53
N TYR A 456 -18.75 4.02 -24.63
CA TYR A 456 -17.75 3.78 -23.60
C TYR A 456 -16.41 3.34 -24.20
N GLN A 457 -16.40 2.39 -25.14
CA GLN A 457 -15.20 1.87 -25.82
C GLN A 457 -14.51 2.89 -26.74
N GLU A 458 -15.28 3.72 -27.45
CA GLU A 458 -14.78 4.78 -28.33
C GLU A 458 -14.21 5.98 -27.56
N ASN A 459 -14.58 6.15 -26.29
CA ASN A 459 -14.07 7.26 -25.48
C ASN A 459 -12.60 7.00 -25.11
N ASP A 460 -11.68 7.66 -25.80
CA ASP A 460 -10.20 7.64 -25.65
C ASP A 460 -9.69 8.01 -24.23
N CYS A 461 -10.61 8.25 -23.32
CA CYS A 461 -10.38 8.49 -21.91
C CYS A 461 -9.91 7.26 -21.10
N PHE A 462 -9.85 6.04 -21.67
CA PHE A 462 -9.45 4.83 -20.92
C PHE A 462 -8.06 4.91 -20.30
N GLU A 463 -7.07 5.38 -21.06
CA GLU A 463 -5.71 5.59 -20.54
C GLU A 463 -5.65 6.78 -19.57
N ARG A 464 -6.64 7.67 -19.62
CA ARG A 464 -6.75 8.85 -18.77
C ARG A 464 -7.59 8.64 -17.51
N ARG A 465 -8.13 7.44 -17.28
CA ARG A 465 -8.97 7.17 -16.10
C ARG A 465 -8.17 7.22 -14.84
N LEU A 466 -8.60 8.05 -13.90
CA LEU A 466 -7.97 8.17 -12.59
C LEU A 466 -7.86 6.83 -11.86
N LEU A 467 -8.92 6.01 -11.84
CA LEU A 467 -8.90 4.69 -11.19
C LEU A 467 -7.89 3.69 -11.78
N ARG A 468 -7.53 3.85 -13.06
CA ARG A 468 -6.54 3.00 -13.74
C ARG A 468 -5.14 3.58 -13.68
N GLN A 469 -5.02 4.82 -13.24
CA GLN A 469 -3.74 5.46 -13.04
C GLN A 469 -3.18 5.07 -11.68
N HIS A 470 -1.86 4.97 -11.65
CA HIS A 470 -1.11 4.49 -10.52
C HIS A 470 0.13 5.34 -10.34
N VAL A 471 0.62 5.42 -9.12
CA VAL A 471 1.89 6.08 -8.79
C VAL A 471 2.87 5.02 -8.32
N SER A 472 4.11 5.06 -8.83
CA SER A 472 5.14 4.12 -8.38
C SER A 472 5.63 4.48 -6.97
N PHE A 473 6.24 3.51 -6.27
CA PHE A 473 6.88 3.80 -4.98
C PHE A 473 7.91 4.92 -5.12
N LEU A 474 8.73 4.85 -6.18
CA LEU A 474 9.80 5.80 -6.45
C LEU A 474 9.25 7.20 -6.79
N ASP A 475 8.13 7.28 -7.50
CA ASP A 475 7.45 8.54 -7.80
C ASP A 475 6.97 9.21 -6.51
N LEU A 476 6.32 8.46 -5.61
CA LEU A 476 5.91 8.98 -4.29
C LEU A 476 7.11 9.37 -3.42
N GLU A 477 8.17 8.56 -3.41
CA GLU A 477 9.39 8.84 -2.67
C GLU A 477 10.04 10.13 -3.14
N ASN A 478 10.18 10.31 -4.46
CA ASN A 478 10.72 11.54 -5.03
C ASN A 478 9.83 12.77 -4.78
N ALA A 479 8.51 12.57 -4.74
CA ALA A 479 7.56 13.66 -4.52
C ALA A 479 7.52 14.11 -3.05
N LEU A 480 7.46 13.16 -2.10
CA LEU A 480 7.24 13.44 -0.69
C LEU A 480 8.55 13.53 0.11
N LEU A 481 9.52 12.68 -0.22
CA LEU A 481 10.78 12.51 0.51
C LEU A 481 11.99 12.58 -0.43
N PRO A 482 12.18 13.65 -1.24
CA PRO A 482 13.30 13.72 -2.19
C PRO A 482 14.68 13.67 -1.52
N ASP A 483 14.75 13.83 -0.21
CA ASP A 483 15.93 13.70 0.65
C ASP A 483 16.21 12.26 1.14
N SER A 484 15.41 11.27 0.71
CA SER A 484 15.57 9.88 1.15
C SER A 484 16.73 9.16 0.47
N LEU A 485 17.21 9.64 -0.68
CA LEU A 485 18.29 9.02 -1.44
C LEU A 485 19.53 8.83 -0.55
N GLY A 486 19.85 7.57 -0.24
CA GLY A 486 20.98 7.17 0.60
C GLY A 486 20.65 6.87 2.07
N SER A 487 19.43 7.16 2.54
CA SER A 487 18.95 6.79 3.87
C SER A 487 17.96 5.63 3.79
N PHE A 488 18.38 4.47 4.29
CA PHE A 488 17.54 3.28 4.38
C PHE A 488 16.26 3.55 5.20
N TRP A 489 16.40 4.21 6.35
CA TRP A 489 15.25 4.55 7.19
C TRP A 489 14.24 5.46 6.48
N ARG A 490 14.69 6.52 5.78
CA ARG A 490 13.78 7.41 5.05
C ARG A 490 13.03 6.69 3.93
N HIS A 491 13.68 5.74 3.25
CA HIS A 491 13.02 4.86 2.29
C HIS A 491 11.93 4.01 2.97
N CYS A 492 12.22 3.48 4.17
CA CYS A 492 11.25 2.74 4.96
C CYS A 492 10.05 3.58 5.42
N LEU A 493 10.24 4.87 5.75
CA LEU A 493 9.16 5.74 6.23
C LEU A 493 8.00 5.83 5.24
N LEU A 494 8.26 6.00 3.94
CA LEU A 494 7.20 5.99 2.94
C LEU A 494 6.39 4.69 2.98
N SER A 495 7.09 3.56 3.11
CA SER A 495 6.46 2.24 3.23
C SER A 495 5.54 2.13 4.45
N LEU A 496 5.88 2.78 5.57
CA LEU A 496 5.05 2.78 6.78
C LEU A 496 3.76 3.59 6.60
N GLY A 497 3.83 4.75 5.96
CA GLY A 497 2.62 5.54 5.68
C GLY A 497 1.72 4.88 4.62
N LEU A 498 2.32 4.20 3.64
CA LEU A 498 1.59 3.37 2.69
C LEU A 498 0.84 2.22 3.38
N ASP A 499 1.42 1.64 4.44
CA ASP A 499 0.72 0.60 5.18
C ASP A 499 -0.51 1.12 5.93
N ILE A 500 -0.41 2.29 6.57
CA ILE A 500 -1.57 2.92 7.24
C ILE A 500 -2.69 3.10 6.22
N GLY A 501 -2.36 3.60 5.03
CA GLY A 501 -3.33 3.74 3.94
C GLY A 501 -3.89 2.41 3.43
N ASN A 502 -3.07 1.36 3.39
CA ASN A 502 -3.53 0.03 2.99
C ASN A 502 -4.45 -0.60 4.05
N ASP A 503 -4.11 -0.46 5.34
CA ASP A 503 -4.93 -0.95 6.46
C ASP A 503 -6.29 -0.24 6.51
N MET A 504 -6.35 1.03 6.08
CA MET A 504 -7.59 1.79 5.92
C MET A 504 -8.33 1.49 4.60
N GLY A 505 -7.76 0.69 3.70
CA GLY A 505 -8.32 0.47 2.35
C GLY A 505 -8.30 1.70 1.45
N VAL A 506 -7.56 2.76 1.81
CA VAL A 506 -7.39 4.00 1.02
C VAL A 506 -6.42 3.76 -0.14
N ILE A 507 -5.40 2.93 0.08
CA ILE A 507 -4.30 2.71 -0.86
C ILE A 507 -4.28 1.24 -1.23
N VAL A 508 -4.32 0.95 -2.53
CA VAL A 508 -4.27 -0.42 -3.04
C VAL A 508 -2.96 -0.63 -3.79
N PRO A 509 -2.06 -1.50 -3.29
CA PRO A 509 -0.85 -1.81 -4.02
C PRO A 509 -1.12 -2.78 -5.18
N GLU A 510 -0.47 -2.56 -6.32
CA GLU A 510 -0.62 -3.33 -7.54
C GLU A 510 0.72 -3.63 -8.19
N THR A 511 0.76 -4.69 -9.00
CA THR A 511 1.91 -5.03 -9.82
C THR A 511 1.55 -4.77 -11.28
N ARG A 512 2.34 -3.96 -11.97
CA ARG A 512 2.11 -3.57 -13.37
C ARG A 512 3.25 -4.07 -14.24
N PHE A 513 2.91 -4.37 -15.48
CA PHE A 513 3.88 -4.66 -16.54
C PHE A 513 3.76 -3.57 -17.60
N ASP A 514 4.89 -2.95 -17.93
CA ASP A 514 5.01 -2.07 -19.08
C ASP A 514 5.58 -2.87 -20.26
N PRO A 515 4.76 -3.20 -21.28
CA PRO A 515 5.21 -3.99 -22.42
C PRO A 515 6.21 -3.25 -23.31
N VAL A 516 6.27 -1.91 -23.26
CA VAL A 516 7.19 -1.10 -24.08
C VAL A 516 8.61 -1.22 -23.52
N THR A 517 8.76 -1.10 -22.20
CA THR A 517 10.07 -1.17 -21.54
C THR A 517 10.43 -2.59 -21.08
N GLY A 518 9.46 -3.51 -21.04
CA GLY A 518 9.63 -4.87 -20.52
C GLY A 518 9.79 -4.91 -19.00
N ILE A 519 9.38 -3.85 -18.29
CA ILE A 519 9.59 -3.69 -16.85
C ILE A 519 8.32 -4.06 -16.09
N VAL A 520 8.48 -4.88 -15.05
CA VAL A 520 7.47 -5.17 -14.05
C VAL A 520 7.82 -4.38 -12.78
N TYR A 521 6.81 -3.75 -12.18
CA TYR A 521 7.03 -2.90 -11.02
C TYR A 521 5.80 -2.82 -10.11
N ARG A 522 6.04 -2.48 -8.84
CA ARG A 522 5.00 -2.19 -7.87
C ARG A 522 4.56 -0.73 -7.98
N CYS A 523 3.25 -0.50 -7.95
CA CYS A 523 2.65 0.82 -7.89
C CYS A 523 1.45 0.81 -6.94
N TYR A 524 0.87 1.98 -6.74
CA TYR A 524 -0.23 2.21 -5.82
C TYR A 524 -1.33 3.00 -6.53
N ARG A 525 -2.57 2.59 -6.30
CA ARG A 525 -3.76 3.29 -6.80
C ARG A 525 -4.71 3.61 -5.66
N LEU A 526 -5.74 4.37 -5.99
CA LEU A 526 -6.87 4.65 -5.13
C LEU A 526 -7.60 3.36 -4.74
N GLY A 527 -7.89 3.21 -3.45
CA GLY A 527 -8.72 2.13 -2.88
C GLY A 527 -10.12 2.57 -2.51
N GLU A 528 -10.95 1.58 -2.17
CA GLU A 528 -12.38 1.74 -1.90
C GLU A 528 -12.69 2.41 -0.55
N GLY A 529 -11.67 2.55 0.32
CA GLY A 529 -11.72 3.28 1.59
C GLY A 529 -11.27 4.74 1.47
N ALA A 530 -11.03 5.27 0.27
CA ALA A 530 -10.44 6.59 0.07
C ALA A 530 -11.19 7.75 0.73
N SER A 531 -12.51 7.64 0.89
CA SER A 531 -13.32 8.64 1.60
C SER A 531 -12.94 8.82 3.08
N LEU A 532 -12.22 7.86 3.67
CA LEU A 532 -11.71 7.95 5.04
C LEU A 532 -10.56 8.98 5.18
N ALA A 533 -9.93 9.35 4.07
CA ALA A 533 -8.81 10.28 3.99
C ALA A 533 -8.96 11.27 2.83
N ASP A 534 -10.19 11.69 2.54
CA ASP A 534 -10.51 12.50 1.35
C ASP A 534 -9.92 13.92 1.40
N SER A 535 -9.65 14.45 2.60
CA SER A 535 -9.38 15.87 2.78
C SER A 535 -7.91 16.11 3.15
N PRO A 536 -7.08 16.65 2.23
CA PRO A 536 -5.74 17.10 2.57
C PRO A 536 -5.76 18.03 3.78
N LEU A 537 -4.82 17.87 4.73
CA LEU A 537 -4.78 18.65 5.97
C LEU A 537 -4.84 20.16 5.72
N SER A 538 -4.20 20.62 4.64
CA SER A 538 -4.28 22.01 4.19
C SER A 538 -5.72 22.46 3.94
N LEU A 539 -6.50 21.70 3.17
CA LEU A 539 -7.91 21.99 2.89
C LEU A 539 -8.77 21.86 4.14
N ALA A 540 -8.53 20.83 4.95
CA ALA A 540 -9.27 20.59 6.19
C ALA A 540 -9.16 21.76 7.17
N VAL A 541 -7.94 22.31 7.34
CA VAL A 541 -7.69 23.49 8.19
C VAL A 541 -8.38 24.74 7.65
N HIS A 542 -8.37 24.98 6.34
CA HIS A 542 -9.02 26.16 5.75
C HIS A 542 -10.55 26.10 5.82
N THR A 543 -11.13 24.90 5.68
CA THR A 543 -12.60 24.71 5.65
C THR A 543 -13.20 24.38 7.01
N GLY A 544 -12.36 24.00 7.99
CA GLY A 544 -12.78 23.39 9.25
C GLY A 544 -13.38 21.99 9.09
N ARG A 545 -13.32 21.39 7.90
CA ARG A 545 -13.89 20.07 7.60
C ARG A 545 -12.78 19.02 7.59
N TYR A 546 -12.53 18.45 8.77
CA TYR A 546 -11.62 17.34 8.94
C TYR A 546 -12.28 16.03 8.52
N ASP A 547 -11.59 15.17 7.79
CA ASP A 547 -12.04 13.82 7.44
C ASP A 547 -12.08 12.86 8.67
N ALA A 548 -12.54 11.63 8.47
CA ALA A 548 -12.68 10.67 9.56
C ALA A 548 -11.34 10.30 10.21
N SER A 549 -10.30 10.10 9.39
CA SER A 549 -8.94 9.79 9.85
C SER A 549 -8.34 10.92 10.70
N THR A 550 -8.46 12.17 10.24
CA THR A 550 -7.94 13.36 10.92
C THR A 550 -8.67 13.62 12.22
N ARG A 551 -10.01 13.49 12.23
CA ARG A 551 -10.78 13.63 13.48
C ARG A 551 -10.38 12.58 14.51
N ALA A 552 -10.18 11.34 14.09
CA ALA A 552 -9.74 10.28 15.00
C ALA A 552 -8.34 10.53 15.54
N ALA A 553 -7.42 11.00 14.69
CA ALA A 553 -6.07 11.33 15.11
C ALA A 553 -6.01 12.56 16.03
N LEU A 554 -6.82 13.60 15.82
CA LEU A 554 -6.93 14.71 16.75
C LEU A 554 -7.47 14.29 18.13
N LYS A 555 -8.26 13.21 18.17
CA LYS A 555 -8.84 12.70 19.42
C LYS A 555 -7.86 11.80 20.20
N HIS A 556 -7.12 10.94 19.50
CA HIS A 556 -6.38 9.82 20.11
C HIS A 556 -4.92 9.69 19.67
N GLY A 557 -4.53 10.33 18.57
CA GLY A 557 -3.22 10.15 17.95
C GLY A 557 -2.29 11.36 18.15
N PRO A 558 -0.97 11.16 18.11
CA PRO A 558 -0.06 12.29 18.10
C PRO A 558 -0.07 12.97 16.72
N LEU A 559 -0.04 14.30 16.70
CA LEU A 559 0.10 15.07 15.46
C LEU A 559 1.44 14.78 14.75
N ARG A 560 2.49 14.54 15.55
CA ARG A 560 3.86 14.27 15.11
C ARG A 560 4.27 12.85 15.47
N SER A 561 5.38 12.41 14.90
CA SER A 561 5.96 11.14 15.27
C SER A 561 6.54 11.17 16.68
N ARG A 562 6.49 10.04 17.39
CA ARG A 562 6.98 9.91 18.76
C ARG A 562 7.61 8.55 18.98
N ASN A 563 8.67 8.51 19.78
CA ASN A 563 9.25 7.27 20.27
C ASN A 563 8.44 6.72 21.46
N ILE A 564 7.97 5.48 21.35
CA ILE A 564 7.28 4.70 22.38
C ILE A 564 8.29 3.73 22.98
N ASP A 565 8.48 3.77 24.31
CA ASP A 565 9.34 2.82 25.04
C ASP A 565 8.48 1.64 25.54
N PRO A 566 8.60 0.43 24.97
CA PRO A 566 7.86 -0.75 25.43
C PRO A 566 8.39 -1.31 26.76
N ALA A 567 9.59 -0.92 27.20
CA ALA A 567 10.25 -1.44 28.40
C ALA A 567 9.85 -0.68 29.68
N SER A 568 9.12 0.43 29.59
CA SER A 568 8.58 1.11 30.75
C SER A 568 7.49 0.24 31.41
N LYS A 569 7.88 -0.57 32.40
CA LYS A 569 6.98 -1.42 33.21
C LYS A 569 5.90 -0.65 33.96
N ASP A 570 6.11 0.65 34.13
CA ASP A 570 5.04 1.55 34.50
C ASP A 570 4.29 1.92 33.21
N GLU A 571 3.02 1.54 33.12
CA GLU A 571 2.01 2.19 32.28
C GLU A 571 1.78 3.65 32.72
N LYS A 572 2.79 4.30 33.33
CA LYS A 572 2.91 5.75 33.32
C LYS A 572 3.12 6.10 31.87
N SER A 573 2.01 6.25 31.16
CA SER A 573 1.88 7.06 29.97
C SER A 573 3.04 8.06 29.97
N VAL A 574 4.03 7.85 29.10
CA VAL A 574 4.93 8.94 28.75
C VAL A 574 3.96 10.06 28.45
N PRO A 575 3.88 11.15 29.25
CA PRO A 575 2.70 11.99 29.35
C PRO A 575 2.21 12.17 27.94
N VAL A 576 1.03 11.60 27.65
CA VAL A 576 0.43 11.78 26.33
C VAL A 576 0.42 13.28 26.24
N GLU A 577 1.24 13.85 25.35
CA GLU A 577 1.13 15.28 25.07
C GLU A 577 -0.36 15.47 24.86
N GLU A 578 -0.99 16.33 25.68
CA GLU A 578 -2.44 16.50 25.65
C GLU A 578 -2.86 16.54 24.18
N PRO A 579 -3.88 15.76 23.76
CA PRO A 579 -4.23 15.64 22.35
C PRO A 579 -4.25 17.04 21.77
N HIS A 580 -3.26 17.30 20.92
CA HIS A 580 -3.01 18.63 20.41
C HIS A 580 -4.29 19.09 19.75
N ASP A 581 -4.85 20.20 20.22
CA ASP A 581 -6.17 20.61 19.77
C ASP A 581 -6.14 20.96 18.26
N ALA A 582 -7.32 21.04 17.65
CA ALA A 582 -7.42 21.40 16.25
C ALA A 582 -6.77 22.76 15.93
N ALA A 583 -6.58 23.63 16.93
CA ALA A 583 -5.91 24.92 16.77
C ALA A 583 -4.38 24.76 16.64
N GLU A 584 -3.76 23.81 17.34
CA GLU A 584 -2.35 23.46 17.10
C GLU A 584 -2.13 22.93 15.69
N LEU A 585 -2.95 21.97 15.25
CA LEU A 585 -2.86 21.45 13.88
C LEU A 585 -3.05 22.59 12.86
N ALA A 586 -4.06 23.44 13.06
CA ALA A 586 -4.29 24.60 12.21
C ALA A 586 -3.08 25.54 12.19
N ARG A 587 -2.51 25.87 13.36
CA ARG A 587 -1.31 26.72 13.46
C ARG A 587 -0.11 26.10 12.73
N MET A 588 0.11 24.80 12.87
CA MET A 588 1.18 24.09 12.17
C MET A 588 0.98 24.10 10.66
N VAL A 589 -0.24 23.82 10.20
CA VAL A 589 -0.57 23.82 8.77
C VAL A 589 -0.50 25.22 8.18
N THR A 590 -1.01 26.25 8.85
CA THR A 590 -0.99 27.65 8.39
C THR A 590 0.41 28.23 8.36
N LYS A 591 1.31 27.83 9.28
CA LYS A 591 2.74 28.19 9.20
C LYS A 591 3.39 27.69 7.91
N VAL A 592 2.90 26.57 7.39
CA VAL A 592 3.48 25.85 6.24
C VAL A 592 2.78 26.18 4.93
N VAL A 593 1.47 26.41 4.97
CA VAL A 593 0.65 26.79 3.82
C VAL A 593 0.27 28.25 4.04
N PRO A 594 1.02 29.21 3.45
CA PRO A 594 1.07 30.60 3.91
C PRO A 594 -0.14 31.45 3.46
N GLY A 595 -1.32 30.82 3.35
CA GLY A 595 -2.57 31.42 2.92
C GLY A 595 -2.98 31.03 1.50
N THR A 596 -3.83 31.84 0.88
CA THR A 596 -4.41 31.56 -0.44
C THR A 596 -3.36 31.73 -1.54
N LEU A 597 -3.20 30.72 -2.39
CA LEU A 597 -2.32 30.80 -3.56
C LEU A 597 -2.84 31.89 -4.50
N LEU A 598 -2.05 32.96 -4.68
CA LEU A 598 -2.39 34.05 -5.60
C LEU A 598 -1.98 33.72 -7.03
N ARG A 599 -0.73 33.27 -7.21
CA ARG A 599 -0.13 32.96 -8.51
C ARG A 599 0.90 31.86 -8.35
N ARG A 600 0.99 31.01 -9.36
CA ARG A 600 2.09 30.05 -9.55
C ARG A 600 2.63 30.18 -10.96
N TYR A 601 3.96 30.07 -11.06
CA TYR A 601 4.67 30.01 -12.33
C TYR A 601 5.60 28.81 -12.34
N ASP A 602 5.72 28.19 -13.50
CA ASP A 602 6.81 27.27 -13.77
C ASP A 602 8.04 28.06 -14.14
N ALA A 603 9.13 27.83 -13.42
CA ALA A 603 10.32 28.64 -13.53
C ALA A 603 11.52 27.78 -13.95
N THR A 604 12.44 28.38 -14.69
CA THR A 604 13.75 27.80 -14.98
C THR A 604 14.81 28.83 -14.65
N ILE A 605 15.82 28.45 -13.88
CA ILE A 605 16.98 29.31 -13.67
C ILE A 605 17.72 29.47 -14.99
N THR A 606 17.92 30.72 -15.41
CA THR A 606 18.68 31.07 -16.61
C THR A 606 20.08 31.53 -16.28
N GLU A 607 20.30 32.09 -15.09
CA GLU A 607 21.58 32.61 -14.63
C GLU A 607 21.69 32.48 -13.12
N VAL A 608 22.91 32.32 -12.61
CA VAL A 608 23.22 32.26 -11.17
C VAL A 608 24.43 33.14 -10.92
N ASP A 609 24.30 34.12 -10.05
CA ASP A 609 25.34 35.07 -9.67
C ASP A 609 25.38 35.18 -8.13
N ASP A 610 26.49 34.76 -7.53
CA ASP A 610 26.72 34.68 -6.08
C ASP A 610 25.49 34.28 -5.24
N ASP A 611 24.73 35.27 -4.75
CA ASP A 611 23.59 35.09 -3.85
C ASP A 611 22.21 35.24 -4.53
N VAL A 612 22.16 35.37 -5.87
CA VAL A 612 20.94 35.57 -6.65
C VAL A 612 20.90 34.66 -7.89
N ALA A 613 19.73 34.10 -8.20
CA ALA A 613 19.47 33.42 -9.46
C ALA A 613 18.45 34.21 -10.29
N LEU A 614 18.74 34.43 -11.57
CA LEU A 614 17.75 34.93 -12.52
C LEU A 614 16.90 33.76 -13.02
N ALA A 615 15.59 33.89 -12.90
CA ALA A 615 14.64 32.86 -13.28
C ALA A 615 13.67 33.33 -14.36
N ARG A 616 13.50 32.49 -15.38
CA ARG A 616 12.47 32.60 -16.40
C ARG A 616 11.21 31.88 -15.94
N LEU A 617 10.18 32.65 -15.62
CA LEU A 617 8.85 32.24 -15.17
C LEU A 617 7.91 32.14 -16.37
N GLU A 618 7.15 31.05 -16.49
CA GLU A 618 6.13 30.82 -17.50
C GLU A 618 4.76 30.70 -16.83
N THR A 619 3.74 31.37 -17.37
CA THR A 619 2.33 31.17 -16.97
C THR A 619 1.70 30.02 -17.73
N SER A 620 0.55 29.55 -17.23
CA SER A 620 -0.30 28.58 -17.93
C SER A 620 -0.76 29.05 -19.31
N GLU A 621 -0.81 30.37 -19.53
CA GLU A 621 -1.18 31.00 -20.81
C GLU A 621 0.03 31.21 -21.74
N GLY A 622 1.23 30.77 -21.34
CA GLY A 622 2.47 30.89 -22.12
C GLY A 622 3.18 32.25 -22.04
N ALA A 623 2.74 33.16 -21.17
CA ALA A 623 3.43 34.42 -20.94
C ALA A 623 4.72 34.19 -20.13
N VAL A 624 5.78 34.92 -20.48
CA VAL A 624 7.12 34.75 -19.90
C VAL A 624 7.50 36.00 -19.10
N TYR A 625 8.00 35.79 -17.88
CA TYR A 625 8.51 36.83 -16.99
C TYR A 625 9.91 36.45 -16.53
N TYR A 626 10.74 37.44 -16.20
CA TYR A 626 12.04 37.21 -15.57
C TYR A 626 12.01 37.77 -14.16
N ARG A 627 12.59 37.03 -13.22
CA ARG A 627 12.63 37.45 -11.82
C ARG A 627 13.92 37.00 -11.15
N GLU A 628 14.49 37.90 -10.39
CA GLU A 628 15.59 37.59 -9.48
C GLU A 628 15.07 36.86 -8.24
N VAL A 629 15.78 35.79 -7.89
CA VAL A 629 15.53 34.92 -6.77
C VAL A 629 16.73 35.01 -5.84
N SER A 630 16.56 35.58 -4.66
CA SER A 630 17.60 35.48 -3.64
C SER A 630 17.81 34.00 -3.27
N LEU A 631 19.05 33.55 -3.28
CA LEU A 631 19.42 32.19 -2.87
C LEU A 631 19.49 32.07 -1.34
N ASP A 632 19.50 33.18 -0.59
CA ASP A 632 19.45 33.19 0.88
C ASP A 632 18.10 32.75 1.44
N VAL A 633 17.03 32.95 0.66
CA VAL A 633 15.69 32.50 1.08
C VAL A 633 15.46 31.01 0.80
N LEU A 634 16.42 30.33 0.16
CA LEU A 634 16.36 28.91 -0.14
C LEU A 634 16.96 28.10 1.01
N SER A 635 16.46 26.89 1.20
CA SER A 635 17.15 25.91 2.05
C SER A 635 18.58 25.67 1.52
N PRO A 636 19.56 25.29 2.37
CA PRO A 636 20.92 25.00 1.90
C PRO A 636 20.97 23.99 0.74
N ARG A 637 20.02 23.06 0.71
CA ARG A 637 19.86 22.08 -0.36
C ARG A 637 19.29 22.68 -1.65
N ASP A 638 18.24 23.48 -1.56
CA ASP A 638 17.65 24.14 -2.72
C ASP A 638 18.64 25.14 -3.33
N ARG A 639 19.45 25.79 -2.49
CA ARG A 639 20.60 26.59 -2.94
C ARG A 639 21.59 25.75 -3.75
N GLN A 640 21.93 24.53 -3.33
CA GLN A 640 22.78 23.63 -4.12
C GLN A 640 22.15 23.20 -5.46
N ARG A 641 20.81 23.13 -5.51
CA ARG A 641 20.05 22.79 -6.72
C ARG A 641 19.82 23.99 -7.64
N ALA A 642 20.02 25.21 -7.15
CA ALA A 642 19.83 26.44 -7.89
C ALA A 642 20.96 26.65 -8.91
N GLN A 643 20.98 25.82 -9.95
CA GLN A 643 21.95 25.86 -11.05
C GLN A 643 21.25 26.28 -12.34
N VAL A 644 22.00 26.79 -13.31
CA VAL A 644 21.44 27.11 -14.64
C VAL A 644 20.75 25.89 -15.23
N GLY A 645 19.53 26.07 -15.73
CA GLY A 645 18.65 25.01 -16.24
C GLY A 645 17.79 24.33 -15.16
N ALA A 646 18.01 24.60 -13.87
CA ALA A 646 17.20 24.04 -12.81
C ALA A 646 15.75 24.55 -12.90
N ARG A 647 14.80 23.62 -12.97
CA ARG A 647 13.37 23.93 -13.01
C ARG A 647 12.81 24.01 -11.59
N PHE A 648 11.93 24.96 -11.34
CA PHE A 648 11.35 25.17 -10.02
C PHE A 648 9.93 25.75 -10.13
N SER A 649 9.16 25.66 -9.06
CA SER A 649 7.86 26.34 -8.95
C SER A 649 8.05 27.62 -8.17
N TYR A 650 7.56 28.72 -8.74
CA TYR A 650 7.52 30.02 -8.09
C TYR A 650 6.07 30.32 -7.71
N SER A 651 5.76 30.32 -6.41
CA SER A 651 4.39 30.55 -5.92
C SER A 651 4.34 31.77 -5.01
N THR A 652 3.31 32.60 -5.18
CA THR A 652 3.02 33.72 -4.28
C THR A 652 1.69 33.47 -3.58
N TYR A 653 1.64 33.75 -2.29
CA TYR A 653 0.47 33.55 -1.44
C TYR A 653 0.10 34.86 -0.75
N SER A 654 -1.19 35.12 -0.55
CA SER A 654 -1.65 36.19 0.35
C SER A 654 -1.87 35.62 1.74
N GLY A 655 -1.29 36.27 2.75
CA GLY A 655 -1.67 36.08 4.16
C GLY A 655 -3.13 36.43 4.42
N ASP A 656 -3.63 36.05 5.60
CA ASP A 656 -5.03 36.29 5.99
C ASP A 656 -5.35 37.79 5.96
N PRO A 657 -6.31 38.25 5.14
CA PRO A 657 -6.68 39.66 5.07
C PRO A 657 -7.17 40.23 6.41
N GLN A 658 -7.53 39.38 7.39
CA GLN A 658 -7.92 39.84 8.73
C GLN A 658 -6.76 40.42 9.56
N GLU A 659 -5.50 40.11 9.24
CA GLU A 659 -4.33 40.65 9.97
C GLU A 659 -3.92 42.08 9.52
N GLY A 660 -4.66 42.72 8.61
CA GLY A 660 -4.47 44.12 8.24
C GLY A 660 -3.19 44.44 7.43
N ASN A 661 -2.27 43.49 7.31
CA ASN A 661 -1.11 43.53 6.42
C ASN A 661 -1.22 42.37 5.43
N SER A 662 -1.45 42.68 4.15
CA SER A 662 -1.39 41.68 3.07
C SER A 662 0.07 41.26 2.84
N THR A 663 0.58 40.38 3.70
CA THR A 663 1.89 39.78 3.52
C THR A 663 1.84 38.84 2.32
N VAL A 664 2.65 39.12 1.31
CA VAL A 664 2.82 38.22 0.17
C VAL A 664 3.95 37.27 0.49
N THR A 665 3.62 36.01 0.79
CA THR A 665 4.65 34.99 1.00
C THR A 665 5.08 34.43 -0.34
N ILE A 666 6.38 34.45 -0.59
CA ILE A 666 7.00 33.86 -1.79
C ILE A 666 7.55 32.49 -1.41
N LYS A 667 7.16 31.47 -2.16
CA LYS A 667 7.79 30.15 -2.10
C LYS A 667 8.44 29.81 -3.42
N ILE A 668 9.72 29.46 -3.35
CA ILE A 668 10.55 29.06 -4.47
C ILE A 668 11.02 27.66 -4.18
N ARG A 669 10.75 26.73 -5.08
CA ARG A 669 11.06 25.34 -4.79
C ARG A 669 11.39 24.58 -6.05
N PHE A 670 12.60 24.05 -6.06
CA PHE A 670 13.14 23.28 -7.17
C PHE A 670 12.29 22.04 -7.37
N ARG A 671 11.85 21.86 -8.62
CA ARG A 671 11.36 20.56 -9.04
C ARG A 671 12.51 19.60 -8.74
N PRO A 672 12.24 18.36 -8.27
CA PRO A 672 13.23 17.31 -8.44
C PRO A 672 13.68 17.47 -9.89
N THR A 673 14.97 17.71 -10.13
CA THR A 673 15.51 17.60 -11.48
C THR A 673 14.86 16.34 -12.01
N GLN A 674 14.11 16.44 -13.11
CA GLN A 674 13.47 15.27 -13.72
C GLN A 674 14.63 14.33 -14.01
N PHE A 675 14.86 13.46 -13.03
CA PHE A 675 16.09 12.72 -12.79
C PHE A 675 17.32 13.61 -12.52
N PRO A 676 18.24 13.20 -11.63
CA PRO A 676 19.60 13.72 -11.72
C PRO A 676 20.10 13.34 -13.13
N ASP A 677 20.82 14.26 -13.77
CA ASP A 677 21.62 13.96 -14.95
C ASP A 677 22.23 12.56 -14.78
N THR A 678 21.97 11.64 -15.71
CA THR A 678 22.44 10.26 -15.62
C THR A 678 23.95 10.24 -15.41
N GLU A 679 24.66 11.20 -16.00
CA GLU A 679 26.08 11.42 -15.82
C GLU A 679 26.44 11.89 -14.40
N ALA A 680 25.57 12.62 -13.71
CA ALA A 680 25.74 13.02 -12.29
C ALA A 680 25.45 11.87 -11.32
N VAL A 681 24.47 10.98 -11.62
CA VAL A 681 24.25 9.74 -10.86
C VAL A 681 25.43 8.79 -11.04
N GLU A 682 25.87 8.59 -12.28
CA GLU A 682 27.03 7.75 -12.61
C GLU A 682 28.31 8.31 -12.00
N ARG A 683 28.54 9.63 -12.03
CA ARG A 683 29.66 10.26 -11.32
C ARG A 683 29.59 10.07 -9.81
N ARG A 684 28.40 10.18 -9.19
CA ARG A 684 28.24 9.92 -7.75
C ARG A 684 28.45 8.44 -7.42
N ALA A 685 27.93 7.53 -8.23
CA ALA A 685 28.12 6.10 -8.05
C ALA A 685 29.60 5.72 -8.23
N ALA A 686 30.29 6.26 -9.24
CA ALA A 686 31.72 6.07 -9.46
C ALA A 686 32.58 6.72 -8.36
N ALA A 687 32.18 7.88 -7.84
CA ALA A 687 32.87 8.53 -6.72
C ALA A 687 32.69 7.75 -5.41
N LEU A 688 31.51 7.18 -5.16
CA LEU A 688 31.26 6.29 -4.03
C LEU A 688 32.05 4.98 -4.19
N ALA A 689 32.08 4.37 -5.37
CA ALA A 689 32.88 3.17 -5.64
C ALA A 689 34.37 3.40 -5.37
N LYS A 690 34.93 4.55 -5.79
CA LYS A 690 36.32 4.95 -5.49
C LYS A 690 36.61 5.27 -4.03
N LEU A 691 35.61 5.47 -3.18
CA LEU A 691 35.79 5.64 -1.74
C LEU A 691 35.84 4.28 -1.00
N PHE A 692 35.45 3.20 -1.68
CA PHE A 692 35.47 1.83 -1.16
C PHE A 692 36.56 0.96 -1.79
N GLU A 693 37.32 1.50 -2.75
CA GLU A 693 38.65 1.03 -3.18
C GLU A 693 39.73 1.70 -2.31
#